data_AF-A0ABD5V6H0-F1
#
_entry.id   AF-A0ABD5V6H0-F1
#
_cell.length_a   1.000
_cell.length_b   1.000
_cell.length_c   1.000
_cell.angle_alpha   90.00
_cell.angle_beta   90.00
_cell.angle_gamma   90.00
#
_symmetry.space_group_name_H-M   'P 1'
#
loop_
_entity.id
_entity.type
_entity.pdbx_description
1 polymer ?
#
loop_
_entity_poly.entity_id
_entity_poly.type
_entity_poly.pdbx_seq_one_letter_code
_entity_poly.pdbx_strand_id
1 'polypeptide(L)'
;MAVRWLADIGSDDLEIVGGKGASLGELTGAGLPVPSAFIVTAGTYREFIDDAGIADEIHAAVDVDVEDSAALATAQERAEELILETPFPEELREEILASYGSFGDDPFVAVRSSATAEDLPDASFAGQQETFLNVTEEDLLERVKECWASLFTQRAIYYRKQQGFDSEDVNIAVVVQRMVDAEKSGVMFTSHPSTGDPRIIIEAAWGLGEAVVAGSVSPDNYVVDRESGEIEEETIATKKVMCVRDEESGETVEREVPEERRDERVLEDGEIEQLIALGERVEDHYGTPQDVEWAIVEGEVFMLQSRPITTISEGEAEESESGLMEGIADGNGGSMEYEEREGDGEELVHGLGSSPGRASGAARIVTKLDQLDKVEEGDIIVTEMTTPDMVPAMKRASGIVTDEGGMTSHAAIVSRELGVPAVVGTSNGTKVIEDGQQITIDGERGSVEAGRTSDEPDHEPVEDVRPETPVKPMTATEVKVNVSIPEAAERAAATGADGVGLLRIEHMILSLGKTPQKFVADNGEKAYVDEIVDGIRGVADEFYPRPVRVRTLDAPTDEFRQLEGGEDEPHEHNPMLGYRGIRRSLDRPDVFEYELRAFSRLYEMGYDNVEIMFPLVNDAEDVLAARRLMEEAGIDAERRSWGVMIETPASALSIEGMAEAGIDFASFGTNDLTQYTLAVDRNNGNVADRFDELHPAVLELIESTIDTCREHDVDTSICGQAGSKPKMVQHLVNTGVSSISANIDAVRDVQHEAKRVEQKLLLDSIR
;
A
#
# COMPACT_ATOMS: atom_id res chain seq x y z
N MET A 1 -8.88 -15.80 -38.04
CA MET A 1 -8.99 -14.38 -38.42
C MET A 1 -7.99 -13.68 -37.56
N ALA A 2 -7.07 -12.93 -38.17
CA ALA A 2 -5.94 -12.38 -37.44
C ALA A 2 -6.36 -11.27 -36.48
N VAL A 3 -7.48 -10.61 -36.79
CA VAL A 3 -8.06 -9.57 -35.95
C VAL A 3 -9.49 -9.89 -35.51
N ARG A 4 -9.89 -9.33 -34.37
CA ARG A 4 -11.26 -9.33 -33.84
C ARG A 4 -11.66 -7.92 -33.40
N TRP A 5 -12.86 -7.48 -33.75
CA TRP A 5 -13.38 -6.18 -33.32
C TRP A 5 -14.06 -6.30 -31.96
N LEU A 6 -13.98 -5.25 -31.12
CA LEU A 6 -14.65 -5.24 -29.80
C LEU A 6 -16.14 -5.59 -29.89
N ALA A 7 -16.82 -5.16 -30.96
CA ALA A 7 -18.23 -5.46 -31.18
C ALA A 7 -18.56 -6.95 -31.36
N ASP A 8 -17.56 -7.77 -31.67
CA ASP A 8 -17.69 -9.21 -31.91
C ASP A 8 -17.11 -10.06 -30.77
N ILE A 9 -16.72 -9.46 -29.63
CA ILE A 9 -16.05 -10.10 -28.50
C ILE A 9 -17.01 -10.21 -27.31
N GLY A 10 -17.04 -11.38 -26.67
CA GLY A 10 -17.75 -11.63 -25.42
C GLY A 10 -16.83 -12.11 -24.29
N SER A 11 -17.40 -12.33 -23.11
CA SER A 11 -16.70 -12.79 -21.90
C SER A 11 -15.98 -14.15 -22.07
N ASP A 12 -16.42 -14.98 -23.02
CA ASP A 12 -15.85 -16.30 -23.29
C ASP A 12 -14.59 -16.25 -24.18
N ASP A 13 -14.23 -15.09 -24.74
CA ASP A 13 -13.12 -14.95 -25.70
C ASP A 13 -11.76 -14.64 -25.04
N LEU A 14 -11.64 -14.74 -23.71
CA LEU A 14 -10.44 -14.39 -22.94
C LEU A 14 -9.16 -15.06 -23.46
N GLU A 15 -9.21 -16.34 -23.85
CA GLU A 15 -8.06 -17.07 -24.42
C GLU A 15 -7.64 -16.56 -25.81
N ILE A 16 -8.52 -15.83 -26.51
CA ILE A 16 -8.30 -15.32 -27.86
C ILE A 16 -7.81 -13.87 -27.82
N VAL A 17 -8.35 -13.06 -26.91
CA VAL A 17 -8.16 -11.60 -26.89
C VAL A 17 -7.45 -11.07 -25.65
N GLY A 18 -7.12 -11.94 -24.70
CA GLY A 18 -6.53 -11.57 -23.42
C GLY A 18 -7.50 -10.82 -22.51
N GLY A 19 -7.06 -10.55 -21.28
CA GLY A 19 -7.88 -9.98 -20.21
C GLY A 19 -8.46 -8.61 -20.54
N LYS A 20 -7.59 -7.64 -20.86
CA LYS A 20 -8.01 -6.29 -21.28
C LYS A 20 -8.91 -6.30 -22.51
N GLY A 21 -8.59 -7.15 -23.49
CA GLY A 21 -9.39 -7.31 -24.69
C GLY A 21 -10.81 -7.81 -24.41
N ALA A 22 -10.93 -8.79 -23.51
CA ALA A 22 -12.22 -9.32 -23.08
C ALA A 22 -13.02 -8.28 -22.28
N SER A 23 -12.38 -7.59 -21.33
CA SER A 23 -13.00 -6.51 -20.54
C SER A 23 -13.52 -5.39 -21.45
N LEU A 24 -12.72 -4.88 -22.40
CA LEU A 24 -13.17 -3.86 -23.35
C LEU A 24 -14.30 -4.34 -24.25
N GLY A 25 -14.27 -5.62 -24.65
CA GLY A 25 -15.34 -6.24 -25.44
C GLY A 25 -16.65 -6.32 -24.64
N GLU A 26 -16.57 -6.71 -23.37
CA GLU A 26 -17.71 -6.78 -22.46
C GLU A 26 -18.34 -5.40 -22.24
N LEU A 27 -17.53 -4.38 -21.94
CA LEU A 27 -17.97 -2.99 -21.80
C LEU A 27 -18.66 -2.48 -23.08
N THR A 28 -18.08 -2.80 -24.25
CA THR A 28 -18.67 -2.46 -25.55
C THR A 28 -20.01 -3.18 -25.76
N GLY A 29 -20.10 -4.45 -25.40
CA GLY A 29 -21.32 -5.26 -25.47
C GLY A 29 -22.43 -4.77 -24.54
N ALA A 30 -22.07 -4.19 -23.39
CA ALA A 30 -22.96 -3.51 -22.45
C ALA A 30 -23.44 -2.13 -22.98
N GLY A 31 -22.94 -1.69 -24.14
CA GLY A 31 -23.27 -0.41 -24.76
C GLY A 31 -22.64 0.79 -24.06
N LEU A 32 -21.56 0.59 -23.30
CA LEU A 32 -20.76 1.68 -22.71
C LEU A 32 -19.91 2.36 -23.80
N PRO A 33 -19.58 3.66 -23.65
CA PRO A 33 -18.89 4.45 -24.67
C PRO A 33 -17.39 4.14 -24.70
N VAL A 34 -17.04 2.92 -25.10
CA VAL A 34 -15.64 2.49 -25.26
C VAL A 34 -15.13 2.91 -26.64
N PRO A 35 -13.92 3.52 -26.76
CA PRO A 35 -13.33 3.82 -28.04
C PRO A 35 -13.18 2.55 -28.89
N SER A 36 -13.55 2.64 -30.17
CA SER A 36 -13.49 1.51 -31.08
C SER A 36 -12.08 0.92 -31.12
N ALA A 37 -11.98 -0.39 -30.99
CA ALA A 37 -10.73 -1.12 -31.10
C ALA A 37 -10.89 -2.39 -31.93
N PHE A 38 -9.79 -2.83 -32.52
CA PHE A 38 -9.62 -4.20 -32.95
C PHE A 38 -8.47 -4.83 -32.17
N ILE A 39 -8.48 -6.15 -32.07
CA ILE A 39 -7.53 -6.93 -31.31
C ILE A 39 -6.81 -7.85 -32.27
N VAL A 40 -5.48 -7.72 -32.32
CA VAL A 40 -4.61 -8.71 -32.93
C VAL A 40 -4.58 -9.91 -31.99
N THR A 41 -5.12 -11.04 -32.43
CA THR A 41 -5.46 -12.13 -31.51
C THR A 41 -4.23 -12.87 -30.97
N ALA A 42 -4.38 -13.52 -29.82
CA ALA A 42 -3.38 -14.44 -29.27
C ALA A 42 -2.99 -15.55 -30.27
N GLY A 43 -3.95 -16.03 -31.07
CA GLY A 43 -3.68 -17.01 -32.13
C GLY A 43 -2.81 -16.45 -33.27
N THR A 44 -2.88 -15.16 -33.55
CA THR A 44 -2.06 -14.48 -34.56
C THR A 44 -0.60 -14.39 -34.15
N TYR A 45 -0.35 -14.12 -32.87
CA TYR A 45 0.99 -14.19 -32.31
C TYR A 45 1.58 -15.61 -32.46
N ARG A 46 0.81 -16.66 -32.14
CA ARG A 46 1.23 -18.06 -32.33
C ARG A 46 1.57 -18.36 -33.79
N GLU A 47 0.66 -18.03 -34.71
CA GLU A 47 0.85 -18.24 -36.14
C GLU A 47 2.09 -17.51 -36.67
N PHE A 48 2.33 -16.28 -36.19
CA PHE A 48 3.53 -15.50 -36.54
C PHE A 48 4.83 -16.20 -36.15
N ILE A 49 4.95 -16.67 -34.91
CA ILE A 49 6.19 -17.33 -34.44
C ILE A 49 6.39 -18.72 -35.06
N ASP A 50 5.29 -19.44 -35.32
CA ASP A 50 5.31 -20.78 -35.91
C ASP A 50 5.69 -20.76 -37.39
N ASP A 51 5.03 -19.89 -38.19
CA ASP A 51 5.28 -19.79 -39.64
C ASP A 51 6.66 -19.20 -39.95
N ALA A 52 7.14 -18.29 -39.10
CA ALA A 52 8.50 -17.78 -39.19
C ALA A 52 9.56 -18.82 -38.76
N GLY A 53 9.15 -19.90 -38.10
CA GLY A 53 10.04 -20.93 -37.58
C GLY A 53 10.91 -20.47 -36.41
N ILE A 54 10.50 -19.41 -35.71
CA ILE A 54 11.23 -18.84 -34.56
C ILE A 54 10.69 -19.34 -33.22
N ALA A 55 9.53 -20.02 -33.19
CA ALA A 55 8.94 -20.57 -31.98
C ALA A 55 9.96 -21.40 -31.18
N ASP A 56 10.52 -22.46 -31.76
CA ASP A 56 11.50 -23.32 -31.08
C ASP A 56 12.74 -22.54 -30.59
N GLU A 57 13.18 -21.53 -31.35
CA GLU A 57 14.32 -20.69 -30.97
C GLU A 57 14.00 -19.78 -29.77
N ILE A 58 12.80 -19.20 -29.73
CA ILE A 58 12.32 -18.41 -28.59
C ILE A 58 12.22 -19.32 -27.36
N HIS A 59 11.61 -20.49 -27.48
CA HIS A 59 11.48 -21.45 -26.37
C HIS A 59 12.86 -21.86 -25.83
N ALA A 60 13.81 -22.16 -26.70
CA ALA A 60 15.17 -22.48 -26.30
C ALA A 60 15.92 -21.29 -25.69
N ALA A 61 15.65 -20.06 -26.16
CA ALA A 61 16.28 -18.85 -25.62
C ALA A 61 15.77 -18.51 -24.21
N VAL A 62 14.50 -18.81 -23.92
CA VAL A 62 13.86 -18.47 -22.64
C VAL A 62 13.85 -19.62 -21.63
N ASP A 63 14.24 -20.83 -22.06
CA ASP A 63 14.56 -21.95 -21.14
C ASP A 63 15.95 -21.76 -20.51
N VAL A 64 16.03 -20.73 -19.68
CA VAL A 64 17.21 -20.40 -18.91
C VAL A 64 16.96 -20.61 -17.41
N ASP A 65 18.04 -20.64 -16.65
CA ASP A 65 17.97 -20.56 -15.19
C ASP A 65 17.54 -19.14 -14.81
N VAL A 66 16.32 -19.01 -14.26
CA VAL A 66 15.75 -17.69 -13.92
C VAL A 66 16.40 -17.05 -12.69
N GLU A 67 17.23 -17.81 -11.96
CA GLU A 67 18.06 -17.27 -10.88
C GLU A 67 19.37 -16.65 -11.43
N ASP A 68 19.72 -16.88 -12.70
CA ASP A 68 20.85 -16.25 -13.37
C ASP A 68 20.41 -14.98 -14.12
N SER A 69 20.62 -13.83 -13.47
CA SER A 69 20.31 -12.52 -14.04
C SER A 69 20.99 -12.23 -15.40
N ALA A 70 22.18 -12.76 -15.66
CA ALA A 70 22.84 -12.57 -16.95
C ALA A 70 22.22 -13.45 -18.04
N ALA A 71 21.80 -14.67 -17.67
CA ALA A 71 21.07 -15.56 -18.57
C ALA A 71 19.68 -15.00 -18.91
N LEU A 72 18.96 -14.44 -17.92
CA LEU A 72 17.67 -13.75 -18.13
C LEU A 72 17.79 -12.54 -19.05
N ALA A 73 18.81 -11.69 -18.84
CA ALA A 73 19.06 -10.55 -19.73
C ALA A 73 19.35 -11.00 -21.16
N THR A 74 20.19 -12.04 -21.32
CA THR A 74 20.50 -12.63 -22.64
C THR A 74 19.25 -13.26 -23.29
N ALA A 75 18.40 -13.90 -22.49
CA ALA A 75 17.15 -14.51 -22.95
C ALA A 75 16.16 -13.46 -23.45
N GLN A 76 15.97 -12.37 -22.69
CA GLN A 76 15.17 -11.22 -23.11
C GLN A 76 15.70 -10.64 -24.42
N GLU A 77 16.99 -10.26 -24.46
CA GLU A 77 17.61 -9.67 -25.66
C GLU A 77 17.43 -10.57 -26.89
N ARG A 78 17.61 -11.89 -26.73
CA ARG A 78 17.47 -12.84 -27.84
C ARG A 78 16.02 -13.01 -28.29
N ALA A 79 15.07 -13.08 -27.37
CA ALA A 79 13.65 -13.22 -27.70
C ALA A 79 13.10 -11.94 -28.36
N GLU A 80 13.47 -10.77 -27.85
CA GLU A 80 13.15 -9.47 -28.44
C GLU A 80 13.73 -9.34 -29.86
N GLU A 81 15.02 -9.67 -30.05
CA GLU A 81 15.68 -9.68 -31.36
C GLU A 81 14.92 -10.58 -32.35
N LEU A 82 14.60 -11.81 -31.95
CA LEU A 82 13.87 -12.77 -32.79
C LEU A 82 12.51 -12.22 -33.25
N ILE A 83 11.74 -11.59 -32.35
CA ILE A 83 10.40 -11.08 -32.66
C ILE A 83 10.46 -9.79 -33.48
N LEU A 84 11.32 -8.85 -33.10
CA LEU A 84 11.43 -7.54 -33.74
C LEU A 84 12.01 -7.67 -35.16
N GLU A 85 13.05 -8.48 -35.35
CA GLU A 85 13.70 -8.66 -36.66
C GLU A 85 12.89 -9.53 -37.65
N THR A 86 11.97 -10.37 -37.16
CA THR A 86 11.17 -11.25 -38.03
C THR A 86 10.12 -10.47 -38.81
N PRO A 87 10.13 -10.44 -40.15
CA PRO A 87 9.16 -9.67 -40.92
C PRO A 87 7.74 -10.21 -40.78
N PHE A 88 6.74 -9.32 -40.77
CA PHE A 88 5.35 -9.75 -40.85
C PHE A 88 5.08 -10.52 -42.16
N PRO A 89 4.35 -11.65 -42.12
CA PRO A 89 3.76 -12.24 -43.31
C PRO A 89 2.88 -11.22 -44.03
N GLU A 90 2.94 -11.19 -45.37
CA GLU A 90 2.25 -10.17 -46.17
C GLU A 90 0.73 -10.16 -45.92
N GLU A 91 0.11 -11.34 -45.82
CA GLU A 91 -1.33 -11.46 -45.57
C GLU A 91 -1.73 -10.88 -44.20
N LEU A 92 -0.92 -11.13 -43.16
CA LEU A 92 -1.14 -10.61 -41.81
C LEU A 92 -0.95 -9.08 -41.76
N ARG A 93 0.10 -8.60 -42.42
CA ARG A 93 0.36 -7.16 -42.58
C ARG A 93 -0.81 -6.46 -43.24
N GLU A 94 -1.30 -6.98 -44.36
CA GLU A 94 -2.43 -6.41 -45.09
C GLU A 94 -3.71 -6.40 -44.22
N GLU A 95 -3.98 -7.45 -43.45
CA GLU A 95 -5.16 -7.53 -42.57
C GLU A 95 -5.11 -6.51 -41.42
N ILE A 96 -3.96 -6.37 -40.73
CA ILE A 96 -3.79 -5.39 -39.64
C ILE A 96 -3.91 -3.95 -40.18
N LEU A 97 -3.21 -3.63 -41.28
CA LEU A 97 -3.24 -2.29 -41.87
C LEU A 97 -4.61 -1.94 -42.45
N ALA A 98 -5.30 -2.90 -43.08
CA ALA A 98 -6.68 -2.67 -43.55
C ALA A 98 -7.65 -2.39 -42.39
N SER A 99 -7.44 -3.05 -41.24
CA SER A 99 -8.25 -2.82 -40.03
C SER A 99 -7.96 -1.45 -39.44
N TYR A 100 -6.69 -1.04 -39.36
CA TYR A 100 -6.30 0.30 -38.96
C TYR A 100 -6.89 1.38 -39.88
N GLY A 101 -6.79 1.21 -41.20
CA GLY A 101 -7.35 2.15 -42.19
C GLY A 101 -8.87 2.27 -42.14
N SER A 102 -9.57 1.32 -41.50
CA SER A 102 -11.02 1.41 -41.30
C SER A 102 -11.44 2.43 -40.23
N PHE A 103 -10.51 2.90 -39.39
CA PHE A 103 -10.76 3.97 -38.41
C PHE A 103 -10.95 5.34 -39.06
N GLY A 104 -10.52 5.52 -40.32
CA GLY A 104 -10.66 6.75 -41.09
C GLY A 104 -9.34 7.25 -41.68
N ASP A 105 -9.33 8.53 -42.08
CA ASP A 105 -8.12 9.19 -42.58
C ASP A 105 -7.19 9.56 -41.42
N ASP A 106 -5.94 9.11 -41.48
CA ASP A 106 -4.82 9.44 -40.55
C ASP A 106 -5.16 9.31 -39.03
N PRO A 107 -5.61 8.13 -38.56
CA PRO A 107 -6.05 7.95 -37.17
C PRO A 107 -4.85 7.72 -36.22
N PHE A 108 -4.87 8.29 -35.02
CA PHE A 108 -3.95 7.86 -33.96
C PHE A 108 -4.55 6.69 -33.17
N VAL A 109 -3.74 5.71 -32.78
CA VAL A 109 -4.18 4.55 -31.98
C VAL A 109 -3.32 4.33 -30.74
N ALA A 110 -3.92 3.82 -29.67
CA ALA A 110 -3.23 3.20 -28.56
C ALA A 110 -2.98 1.73 -28.89
N VAL A 111 -1.75 1.27 -28.72
CA VAL A 111 -1.36 -0.13 -28.88
C VAL A 111 -1.04 -0.66 -27.49
N ARG A 112 -1.92 -1.54 -26.99
CA ARG A 112 -1.88 -2.04 -25.60
C ARG A 112 -1.73 -3.55 -25.62
N SER A 113 -0.79 -4.04 -24.85
CA SER A 113 -0.62 -5.46 -24.53
C SER A 113 -1.82 -5.99 -23.73
N SER A 114 -2.31 -7.18 -24.11
CA SER A 114 -3.45 -7.88 -23.48
C SER A 114 -3.11 -9.36 -23.37
N ALA A 115 -2.55 -9.78 -22.23
CA ALA A 115 -2.10 -11.16 -22.06
C ALA A 115 -3.27 -12.09 -21.69
N THR A 116 -3.20 -13.35 -22.14
CA THR A 116 -4.21 -14.37 -21.84
C THR A 116 -4.17 -14.90 -20.41
N ALA A 117 -3.07 -14.65 -19.69
CA ALA A 117 -2.85 -15.06 -18.30
C ALA A 117 -3.00 -13.91 -17.29
N GLU A 118 -3.48 -12.74 -17.73
CA GLU A 118 -3.51 -11.47 -16.97
C GLU A 118 -4.58 -11.41 -15.87
N ASP A 119 -5.64 -12.23 -15.98
CA ASP A 119 -6.84 -12.17 -15.12
C ASP A 119 -7.08 -13.44 -14.29
N LEU A 120 -6.03 -14.19 -13.96
CA LEU A 120 -6.16 -15.16 -12.87
C LEU A 120 -6.35 -14.36 -11.56
N PRO A 121 -7.28 -14.73 -10.67
CA PRO A 121 -7.60 -14.00 -9.42
C PRO A 121 -6.40 -13.71 -8.50
N ASP A 122 -5.25 -14.34 -8.77
CA ASP A 122 -4.01 -14.28 -8.02
C ASP A 122 -2.85 -13.56 -8.75
N ALA A 123 -3.04 -13.06 -9.98
CA ALA A 123 -1.97 -12.57 -10.85
C ALA A 123 -2.21 -11.14 -11.36
N SER A 124 -1.97 -10.12 -10.54
CA SER A 124 -2.03 -8.72 -11.02
C SER A 124 -0.73 -8.32 -11.75
N PHE A 125 -0.74 -8.30 -13.08
CA PHE A 125 0.34 -7.73 -13.90
C PHE A 125 0.28 -6.18 -13.95
N ALA A 126 -0.16 -5.53 -12.87
CA ALA A 126 -0.30 -4.08 -12.82
C ALA A 126 1.06 -3.40 -13.02
N GLY A 127 1.15 -2.51 -14.02
CA GLY A 127 2.35 -1.72 -14.33
C GLY A 127 3.50 -2.46 -15.01
N GLN A 128 3.29 -3.67 -15.54
CA GLN A 128 4.35 -4.51 -16.11
C GLN A 128 4.39 -4.60 -17.64
N GLN A 129 3.43 -4.02 -18.36
CA GLN A 129 3.34 -4.20 -19.80
C GLN A 129 3.28 -2.88 -20.56
N GLU A 130 3.88 -2.89 -21.75
CA GLU A 130 4.02 -1.74 -22.64
C GLU A 130 2.66 -1.26 -23.16
N THR A 131 2.44 0.04 -23.04
CA THR A 131 1.33 0.76 -23.67
C THR A 131 1.93 1.89 -24.49
N PHE A 132 1.64 1.89 -25.79
CA PHE A 132 2.10 2.93 -26.70
C PHE A 132 0.91 3.80 -27.10
N LEU A 133 1.00 5.10 -26.82
CA LEU A 133 -0.03 6.07 -27.18
C LEU A 133 0.35 6.81 -28.46
N ASN A 134 -0.66 7.34 -29.15
CA ASN A 134 -0.50 8.14 -30.37
C ASN A 134 0.30 7.46 -31.49
N VAL A 135 0.07 6.16 -31.70
CA VAL A 135 0.74 5.37 -32.73
C VAL A 135 0.12 5.65 -34.10
N THR A 136 0.97 5.80 -35.12
CA THR A 136 0.59 6.03 -36.53
C THR A 136 0.60 4.72 -37.34
N GLU A 137 0.14 4.76 -38.60
CA GLU A 137 0.19 3.61 -39.52
C GLU A 137 1.63 3.13 -39.74
N GLU A 138 2.57 4.07 -39.79
CA GLU A 138 3.99 3.79 -40.07
C GLU A 138 4.61 2.97 -38.92
N ASP A 139 4.25 3.27 -37.68
CA ASP A 139 4.79 2.65 -36.48
C ASP A 139 3.96 1.45 -35.98
N LEU A 140 2.72 1.29 -36.44
CA LEU A 140 1.75 0.32 -35.91
C LEU A 140 2.32 -1.10 -35.81
N LEU A 141 2.91 -1.60 -36.89
CA LEU A 141 3.42 -2.97 -36.94
C LEU A 141 4.60 -3.16 -35.99
N GLU A 142 5.45 -2.15 -35.85
CA GLU A 142 6.56 -2.16 -34.90
C GLU A 142 6.03 -2.22 -33.47
N ARG A 143 5.08 -1.36 -33.10
CA ARG A 143 4.46 -1.36 -31.76
C ARG A 143 3.72 -2.65 -31.43
N VAL A 144 3.07 -3.28 -32.42
CA VAL A 144 2.45 -4.61 -32.23
C VAL A 144 3.52 -5.66 -31.88
N LYS A 145 4.67 -5.64 -32.55
CA LYS A 145 5.78 -6.55 -32.22
C LYS A 145 6.43 -6.23 -30.89
N GLU A 146 6.57 -4.97 -30.52
CA GLU A 146 7.07 -4.58 -29.20
C GLU A 146 6.14 -5.09 -28.10
N CYS A 147 4.82 -4.99 -28.28
CA CYS A 147 3.86 -5.63 -27.38
C CYS A 147 4.05 -7.16 -27.34
N TRP A 148 4.28 -7.82 -28.47
CA TRP A 148 4.57 -9.27 -28.47
C TRP A 148 5.89 -9.60 -27.76
N ALA A 149 6.92 -8.80 -27.97
CA ALA A 149 8.22 -8.94 -27.36
C ALA A 149 8.17 -8.71 -25.84
N SER A 150 7.23 -7.87 -25.36
CA SER A 150 7.02 -7.61 -23.93
C SER A 150 6.66 -8.86 -23.11
N LEU A 151 6.16 -9.93 -23.75
CA LEU A 151 6.01 -11.25 -23.10
C LEU A 151 7.33 -11.80 -22.55
N PHE A 152 8.46 -11.36 -23.10
CA PHE A 152 9.79 -11.90 -22.85
C PHE A 152 10.70 -10.93 -22.12
N THR A 153 10.14 -9.91 -21.45
CA THR A 153 10.91 -9.13 -20.49
C THR A 153 11.46 -10.04 -19.38
N GLN A 154 12.59 -9.65 -18.77
CA GLN A 154 13.19 -10.39 -17.65
C GLN A 154 12.16 -10.73 -16.55
N ARG A 155 11.29 -9.75 -16.22
CA ARG A 155 10.23 -9.91 -15.21
C ARG A 155 9.16 -10.92 -15.66
N ALA A 156 8.74 -10.88 -16.92
CA ALA A 156 7.76 -11.82 -17.47
C ALA A 156 8.32 -13.24 -17.64
N ILE A 157 9.60 -13.41 -18.00
CA ILE A 157 10.26 -14.73 -18.05
C ILE A 157 10.40 -15.31 -16.64
N TYR A 158 10.89 -14.52 -15.68
CA TYR A 158 11.05 -14.92 -14.28
C TYR A 158 9.71 -15.37 -13.68
N TYR A 159 8.68 -14.53 -13.79
CA TYR A 159 7.36 -14.80 -13.22
C TYR A 159 6.73 -16.08 -13.79
N ARG A 160 6.81 -16.30 -15.11
CA ARG A 160 6.26 -17.49 -15.76
C ARG A 160 6.90 -18.79 -15.26
N LYS A 161 8.23 -18.82 -15.16
CA LYS A 161 8.95 -19.98 -14.61
C LYS A 161 8.62 -20.22 -13.14
N GLN A 162 8.48 -19.17 -12.34
CA GLN A 162 8.16 -19.28 -10.91
C GLN A 162 6.75 -19.85 -10.68
N GLN A 163 5.77 -19.48 -11.52
CA GLN A 163 4.40 -20.00 -11.48
C GLN A 163 4.25 -21.39 -12.14
N GLY A 164 5.33 -21.94 -12.73
CA GLY A 164 5.32 -23.24 -13.41
C GLY A 164 4.52 -23.25 -14.71
N PHE A 165 4.34 -22.10 -15.37
CA PHE A 165 3.75 -22.05 -16.69
C PHE A 165 4.78 -22.50 -17.74
N ASP A 166 4.41 -23.46 -18.57
CA ASP A 166 5.21 -23.83 -19.73
C ASP A 166 5.28 -22.63 -20.69
N SER A 167 6.49 -22.31 -21.17
CA SER A 167 6.69 -21.18 -22.09
C SER A 167 5.92 -21.31 -23.40
N GLU A 168 5.51 -22.54 -23.73
CA GLU A 168 4.67 -22.93 -24.87
C GLU A 168 3.20 -22.49 -24.75
N ASP A 169 2.71 -22.24 -23.53
CA ASP A 169 1.28 -22.00 -23.28
C ASP A 169 0.91 -20.51 -23.19
N VAL A 170 1.89 -19.60 -23.13
CA VAL A 170 1.63 -18.18 -22.89
C VAL A 170 1.48 -17.40 -24.18
N ASN A 171 0.36 -16.69 -24.28
CA ASN A 171 -0.03 -15.98 -25.48
C ASN A 171 -0.49 -14.58 -25.15
N ILE A 172 -0.26 -13.69 -26.11
CA ILE A 172 -0.57 -12.27 -25.98
C ILE A 172 -1.40 -11.84 -27.17
N ALA A 173 -2.48 -11.15 -26.85
CA ALA A 173 -3.20 -10.35 -27.80
C ALA A 173 -2.72 -8.90 -27.70
N VAL A 174 -2.95 -8.12 -28.75
CA VAL A 174 -2.63 -6.70 -28.78
C VAL A 174 -3.90 -5.94 -29.13
N VAL A 175 -4.34 -5.08 -28.22
CA VAL A 175 -5.47 -4.19 -28.41
C VAL A 175 -4.97 -2.96 -29.16
N VAL A 176 -5.51 -2.75 -30.36
CA VAL A 176 -5.29 -1.54 -31.16
C VAL A 176 -6.57 -0.71 -31.08
N GLN A 177 -6.54 0.27 -30.19
CA GLN A 177 -7.70 1.10 -29.85
C GLN A 177 -7.54 2.50 -30.43
N ARG A 178 -8.60 3.06 -30.99
CA ARG A 178 -8.59 4.45 -31.45
C ARG A 178 -8.23 5.38 -30.30
N MET A 179 -7.25 6.26 -30.50
CA MET A 179 -6.90 7.27 -29.49
C MET A 179 -8.08 8.22 -29.28
N VAL A 180 -8.33 8.50 -28.02
CA VAL A 180 -9.09 9.66 -27.58
C VAL A 180 -8.05 10.72 -27.26
N ASP A 181 -7.97 11.76 -28.09
CA ASP A 181 -7.09 12.90 -27.85
C ASP A 181 -7.69 13.77 -26.74
N ALA A 182 -7.60 13.26 -25.53
CA ALA A 182 -8.37 13.75 -24.39
C ALA A 182 -7.93 15.16 -24.02
N GLU A 183 -8.91 16.05 -23.90
CA GLU A 183 -8.69 17.38 -23.33
C GLU A 183 -8.66 17.31 -21.80
N LYS A 184 -9.41 16.34 -21.25
CA LYS A 184 -9.59 16.06 -19.82
C LYS A 184 -9.64 14.55 -19.64
N SER A 185 -9.07 14.06 -18.56
CA SER A 185 -9.10 12.64 -18.24
C SER A 185 -8.89 12.42 -16.75
N GLY A 186 -9.15 11.19 -16.30
CA GLY A 186 -8.81 10.79 -14.96
C GLY A 186 -9.48 9.49 -14.55
N VAL A 187 -9.74 9.38 -13.26
CA VAL A 187 -10.21 8.15 -12.61
C VAL A 187 -11.52 8.45 -11.88
N MET A 188 -12.41 7.48 -11.83
CA MET A 188 -13.65 7.56 -11.07
C MET A 188 -13.85 6.28 -10.27
N PHE A 189 -14.14 6.43 -8.98
CA PHE A 189 -14.56 5.35 -8.10
C PHE A 189 -16.06 5.45 -7.86
N THR A 190 -16.81 4.38 -8.11
CA THR A 190 -18.28 4.37 -7.94
C THR A 190 -18.74 4.19 -6.49
N SER A 191 -17.77 3.98 -5.58
CA SER A 191 -17.92 4.00 -4.13
C SER A 191 -16.62 4.52 -3.53
N HIS A 192 -16.67 5.08 -2.31
CA HIS A 192 -15.50 5.57 -1.63
C HIS A 192 -14.49 4.41 -1.42
N PRO A 193 -13.28 4.46 -1.99
CA PRO A 193 -12.39 3.32 -2.06
C PRO A 193 -11.87 2.88 -0.68
N SER A 194 -11.82 3.77 0.31
CA SER A 194 -11.40 3.43 1.69
C SER A 194 -12.52 3.08 2.67
N THR A 195 -13.69 3.73 2.61
CA THR A 195 -14.78 3.53 3.58
C THR A 195 -15.88 2.62 3.06
N GLY A 196 -16.00 2.46 1.74
CA GLY A 196 -17.14 1.78 1.11
C GLY A 196 -18.41 2.62 1.06
N ASP A 197 -18.34 3.90 1.46
CA ASP A 197 -19.51 4.79 1.41
C ASP A 197 -20.07 4.87 -0.02
N PRO A 198 -21.39 5.00 -0.19
CA PRO A 198 -22.04 5.13 -1.49
C PRO A 198 -21.84 6.54 -2.06
N ARG A 199 -20.59 6.99 -2.17
CA ARG A 199 -20.16 8.25 -2.78
C ARG A 199 -19.35 7.97 -4.02
N ILE A 200 -19.62 8.73 -5.08
CA ILE A 200 -18.80 8.67 -6.30
C ILE A 200 -17.67 9.69 -6.13
N ILE A 201 -16.43 9.23 -6.32
CA ILE A 201 -15.25 10.09 -6.31
C ILE A 201 -14.71 10.19 -7.73
N ILE A 202 -14.60 11.40 -8.25
CA ILE A 202 -14.06 11.66 -9.60
C ILE A 202 -12.77 12.47 -9.44
N GLU A 203 -11.68 11.95 -9.97
CA GLU A 203 -10.41 12.66 -10.10
C GLU A 203 -10.18 13.09 -11.55
N ALA A 204 -9.83 14.36 -11.78
CA ALA A 204 -9.67 14.91 -13.13
C ALA A 204 -8.40 15.76 -13.32
N ALA A 205 -7.71 15.56 -14.43
CA ALA A 205 -6.60 16.40 -14.88
C ALA A 205 -6.75 16.78 -16.37
N TRP A 206 -5.95 17.76 -16.78
CA TRP A 206 -5.86 18.18 -18.18
C TRP A 206 -5.05 17.19 -19.01
N GLY A 207 -5.45 16.99 -20.26
CA GLY A 207 -4.75 16.13 -21.21
C GLY A 207 -5.06 14.64 -21.02
N LEU A 208 -4.10 13.80 -21.40
CA LEU A 208 -4.17 12.34 -21.35
C LEU A 208 -4.02 11.80 -19.91
N GLY A 209 -4.69 10.68 -19.61
CA GLY A 209 -4.82 10.13 -18.25
C GLY A 209 -3.55 9.58 -17.65
N GLU A 210 -2.48 9.46 -18.45
CA GLU A 210 -1.18 8.93 -18.04
C GLU A 210 -0.59 9.68 -16.84
N ALA A 211 -0.77 11.01 -16.77
CA ALA A 211 -0.27 11.82 -15.66
C ALA A 211 -0.97 11.50 -14.31
N VAL A 212 -2.27 11.20 -14.35
CA VAL A 212 -3.06 10.86 -13.15
C VAL A 212 -2.68 9.47 -12.65
N VAL A 213 -2.62 8.49 -13.54
CA VAL A 213 -2.27 7.10 -13.21
C VAL A 213 -0.84 6.99 -12.67
N ALA A 214 0.09 7.80 -13.19
CA ALA A 214 1.48 7.84 -12.72
C ALA A 214 1.67 8.61 -11.40
N GLY A 215 0.65 9.32 -10.90
CA GLY A 215 0.74 10.18 -9.71
C GLY A 215 1.67 11.38 -9.90
N SER A 216 1.95 11.79 -11.13
CA SER A 216 2.83 12.93 -11.44
C SER A 216 2.10 14.28 -11.43
N VAL A 217 0.77 14.27 -11.37
CA VAL A 217 -0.09 15.45 -11.25
C VAL A 217 -1.01 15.33 -10.04
N SER A 218 -1.29 16.44 -9.36
CA SER A 218 -2.39 16.54 -8.40
C SER A 218 -3.70 16.82 -9.17
N PRO A 219 -4.65 15.87 -9.26
CA PRO A 219 -5.90 16.07 -9.98
C PRO A 219 -6.90 16.93 -9.18
N ASP A 220 -7.92 17.46 -9.86
CA ASP A 220 -9.13 17.91 -9.14
C ASP A 220 -9.83 16.71 -8.56
N ASN A 221 -10.50 16.89 -7.43
CA ASN A 221 -11.30 15.85 -6.80
C ASN A 221 -12.73 16.36 -6.64
N TYR A 222 -13.70 15.55 -7.08
CA TYR A 222 -15.13 15.81 -6.92
C TYR A 222 -15.74 14.64 -6.15
N VAL A 223 -16.33 14.93 -4.99
CA VAL A 223 -17.09 13.96 -4.20
C VAL A 223 -18.56 14.21 -4.44
N VAL A 224 -19.25 13.20 -4.94
CA VAL A 224 -20.65 13.28 -5.35
C VAL A 224 -21.47 12.32 -4.50
N ASP A 225 -22.56 12.84 -3.93
CA ASP A 225 -23.59 12.01 -3.30
C ASP A 225 -24.33 11.21 -4.36
N ARG A 226 -24.37 9.90 -4.19
CA ARG A 226 -24.91 8.99 -5.20
C ARG A 226 -26.44 9.04 -5.28
N GLU A 227 -27.14 9.34 -4.19
CA GLU A 227 -28.61 9.35 -4.20
C GLU A 227 -29.20 10.59 -4.87
N SER A 228 -28.58 11.75 -4.63
CA SER A 228 -29.01 13.04 -5.16
C SER A 228 -28.32 13.43 -6.47
N GLY A 229 -27.11 12.90 -6.72
CA GLY A 229 -26.23 13.33 -7.81
C GLY A 229 -25.63 14.72 -7.60
N GLU A 230 -25.78 15.29 -6.40
CA GLU A 230 -25.22 16.60 -6.05
C GLU A 230 -23.74 16.46 -5.68
N ILE A 231 -22.93 17.43 -6.13
CA ILE A 231 -21.52 17.53 -5.73
C ILE A 231 -21.50 18.01 -4.27
N GLU A 232 -21.07 17.12 -3.37
CA GLU A 232 -20.92 17.43 -1.94
C GLU A 232 -19.65 18.23 -1.69
N GLU A 233 -18.58 17.88 -2.41
CA GLU A 233 -17.25 18.48 -2.23
C GLU A 233 -16.53 18.62 -3.57
N GLU A 234 -15.80 19.72 -3.73
CA GLU A 234 -14.98 19.98 -4.89
C GLU A 234 -13.64 20.59 -4.45
N THR A 235 -12.55 19.88 -4.73
CA THR A 235 -11.18 20.34 -4.48
C THR A 235 -10.49 20.61 -5.81
N ILE A 236 -10.14 21.88 -6.05
CA ILE A 236 -9.37 22.29 -7.24
C ILE A 236 -7.87 22.31 -6.94
N ALA A 237 -7.12 21.41 -7.57
CA ALA A 237 -5.68 21.31 -7.38
C ALA A 237 -4.90 22.12 -8.43
N THR A 238 -3.67 22.54 -8.09
CA THR A 238 -2.79 23.17 -9.08
C THR A 238 -2.17 22.11 -9.99
N LYS A 239 -2.67 21.95 -11.22
CA LYS A 239 -2.10 21.01 -12.21
C LYS A 239 -0.84 21.61 -12.82
N LYS A 240 0.34 21.24 -12.34
CA LYS A 240 1.63 21.75 -12.85
C LYS A 240 1.96 21.19 -14.24
N VAL A 241 1.62 19.92 -14.48
CA VAL A 241 1.98 19.17 -15.70
C VAL A 241 0.74 18.47 -16.30
N MET A 242 0.78 18.24 -17.61
CA MET A 242 -0.20 17.46 -18.37
C MET A 242 0.50 16.65 -19.46
N CYS A 243 -0.03 15.47 -19.78
CA CYS A 243 0.41 14.71 -20.94
C CYS A 243 -0.47 15.07 -22.15
N VAL A 244 0.15 15.40 -23.28
CA VAL A 244 -0.55 15.75 -24.53
C VAL A 244 0.15 15.15 -25.73
N ARG A 245 -0.57 15.01 -26.84
CA ARG A 245 0.07 14.71 -28.12
C ARG A 245 0.82 15.95 -28.62
N ASP A 246 2.08 15.78 -29.01
CA ASP A 246 2.86 16.80 -29.70
C ASP A 246 2.37 16.95 -31.15
N GLU A 247 2.05 18.17 -31.58
CA GLU A 247 1.55 18.43 -32.94
C GLU A 247 2.61 18.23 -34.04
N GLU A 248 3.90 18.28 -33.70
CA GLU A 248 5.01 18.20 -34.66
C GLU A 248 5.59 16.78 -34.74
N SER A 249 5.78 16.10 -33.60
CA SER A 249 6.26 14.72 -33.56
C SER A 249 5.15 13.67 -33.57
N GLY A 250 3.92 14.02 -33.16
CA GLY A 250 2.82 13.07 -32.99
C GLY A 250 2.93 12.21 -31.72
N GLU A 251 4.00 12.36 -30.93
CA GLU A 251 4.26 11.54 -29.74
C GLU A 251 3.57 12.10 -28.49
N THR A 252 3.37 11.28 -27.47
CA THR A 252 2.94 11.75 -26.14
C THR A 252 4.11 12.42 -25.43
N VAL A 253 3.90 13.65 -24.97
CA VAL A 253 4.90 14.43 -24.23
C VAL A 253 4.29 15.02 -22.97
N GLU A 254 5.09 15.03 -21.90
CA GLU A 254 4.77 15.82 -20.71
C GLU A 254 5.05 17.30 -20.99
N ARG A 255 4.07 18.15 -20.72
CA ARG A 255 4.20 19.61 -20.83
C ARG A 255 3.66 20.27 -19.57
N GLU A 256 4.21 21.44 -19.27
CA GLU A 256 3.61 22.29 -18.27
C GLU A 256 2.20 22.72 -18.71
N VAL A 257 1.23 22.61 -17.81
CA VAL A 257 -0.10 23.19 -18.04
C VAL A 257 0.07 24.71 -18.19
N PRO A 258 -0.58 25.36 -19.17
CA PRO A 258 -0.54 26.82 -19.30
C PRO A 258 -0.94 27.51 -17.99
N GLU A 259 -0.22 28.55 -17.55
CA GLU A 259 -0.46 29.22 -16.26
C GLU A 259 -1.93 29.60 -16.04
N GLU A 260 -2.63 29.99 -17.12
CA GLU A 260 -4.04 30.37 -17.10
C GLU A 260 -4.98 29.20 -16.75
N ARG A 261 -4.58 27.95 -17.02
CA ARG A 261 -5.38 26.72 -16.80
C ARG A 261 -4.97 25.92 -15.57
N ARG A 262 -3.86 26.27 -14.92
CA ARG A 262 -3.26 25.47 -13.83
C ARG A 262 -4.18 25.33 -12.62
N ASP A 263 -4.91 26.39 -12.30
CA ASP A 263 -5.80 26.49 -11.15
C ASP A 263 -7.27 26.57 -11.60
N GLU A 264 -7.57 26.25 -12.86
CA GLU A 264 -8.94 26.15 -13.36
C GLU A 264 -9.51 24.77 -13.07
N ARG A 265 -10.79 24.77 -12.66
CA ARG A 265 -11.62 23.57 -12.58
C ARG A 265 -11.60 22.83 -13.91
N VAL A 266 -11.28 21.53 -13.89
CA VAL A 266 -11.18 20.70 -15.09
C VAL A 266 -12.56 20.35 -15.64
N LEU A 267 -13.46 19.84 -14.80
CA LEU A 267 -14.77 19.35 -15.23
C LEU A 267 -15.89 20.39 -15.07
N GLU A 268 -16.77 20.46 -16.06
CA GLU A 268 -18.03 21.19 -15.96
C GLU A 268 -19.10 20.30 -15.29
N ASP A 269 -20.12 20.90 -14.66
CA ASP A 269 -21.18 20.14 -13.97
C ASP A 269 -21.87 19.11 -14.89
N GLY A 270 -22.11 19.49 -16.15
CA GLY A 270 -22.70 18.59 -17.14
C GLY A 270 -21.80 17.42 -17.53
N GLU A 271 -20.48 17.54 -17.39
CA GLU A 271 -19.53 16.44 -17.61
C GLU A 271 -19.49 15.52 -16.37
N ILE A 272 -19.59 16.07 -15.16
CA ILE A 272 -19.72 15.30 -13.91
C ILE A 272 -21.00 14.47 -13.93
N GLU A 273 -22.14 15.04 -14.33
CA GLU A 273 -23.40 14.30 -14.50
C GLU A 273 -23.25 13.13 -15.49
N GLN A 274 -22.50 13.32 -16.58
CA GLN A 274 -22.26 12.25 -17.55
C GLN A 274 -21.36 11.14 -16.98
N LEU A 275 -20.36 11.49 -16.17
CA LEU A 275 -19.49 10.54 -15.49
C LEU A 275 -20.23 9.75 -14.42
N ILE A 276 -21.08 10.40 -13.62
CA ILE A 276 -21.97 9.73 -12.64
C ILE A 276 -22.83 8.68 -13.35
N ALA A 277 -23.54 9.09 -14.40
CA ALA A 277 -24.39 8.18 -15.18
C ALA A 277 -23.58 7.05 -15.85
N LEU A 278 -22.32 7.30 -16.20
CA LEU A 278 -21.42 6.27 -16.71
C LEU A 278 -21.01 5.27 -15.61
N GLY A 279 -20.68 5.77 -14.42
CA GLY A 279 -20.29 4.99 -13.23
C GLY A 279 -21.40 4.06 -12.77
N GLU A 280 -22.63 4.57 -12.66
CA GLU A 280 -23.80 3.76 -12.32
C GLU A 280 -24.02 2.63 -13.32
N ARG A 281 -23.91 2.92 -14.63
CA ARG A 281 -24.12 1.91 -15.67
C ARG A 281 -23.09 0.79 -15.65
N VAL A 282 -21.83 1.10 -15.34
CA VAL A 282 -20.77 0.08 -15.29
C VAL A 282 -20.84 -0.73 -14.00
N GLU A 283 -21.16 -0.10 -12.87
CA GLU A 283 -21.42 -0.80 -11.62
C GLU A 283 -22.65 -1.72 -11.73
N ASP A 284 -23.76 -1.25 -12.33
CA ASP A 284 -24.95 -2.07 -12.58
C ASP A 284 -24.66 -3.30 -13.45
N HIS A 285 -23.72 -3.16 -14.40
CA HIS A 285 -23.31 -4.26 -15.27
C HIS A 285 -22.52 -5.33 -14.51
N TYR A 286 -21.57 -4.92 -13.66
CA TYR A 286 -20.71 -5.84 -12.91
C TYR A 286 -21.26 -6.29 -11.55
N GLY A 287 -22.22 -5.55 -10.99
CA GLY A 287 -22.82 -5.82 -9.68
C GLY A 287 -21.91 -5.53 -8.47
N THR A 288 -20.76 -4.89 -8.68
CA THR A 288 -19.78 -4.53 -7.64
C THR A 288 -19.21 -3.14 -7.90
N PRO A 289 -18.76 -2.38 -6.88
CA PRO A 289 -18.15 -1.08 -7.07
C PRO A 289 -16.93 -1.13 -8.00
N GLN A 290 -16.80 -0.14 -8.87
CA GLN A 290 -15.81 -0.09 -9.94
C GLN A 290 -14.86 1.11 -9.82
N ASP A 291 -13.60 0.86 -10.15
CA ASP A 291 -12.56 1.84 -10.50
C ASP A 291 -12.57 1.99 -12.04
N VAL A 292 -12.81 3.20 -12.53
CA VAL A 292 -13.07 3.51 -13.93
C VAL A 292 -12.10 4.56 -14.44
N GLU A 293 -11.35 4.24 -15.49
CA GLU A 293 -10.55 5.21 -16.23
C GLU A 293 -11.39 5.82 -17.35
N TRP A 294 -11.40 7.16 -17.45
CA TRP A 294 -12.22 7.90 -18.39
C TRP A 294 -11.46 9.04 -19.08
N ALA A 295 -11.96 9.44 -20.24
CA ALA A 295 -11.46 10.57 -21.00
C ALA A 295 -12.60 11.37 -21.63
N ILE A 296 -12.40 12.67 -21.79
CA ILE A 296 -13.34 13.58 -22.46
C ILE A 296 -12.63 14.28 -23.61
N VAL A 297 -13.29 14.26 -24.77
CA VAL A 297 -12.88 15.02 -25.96
C VAL A 297 -14.12 15.65 -26.59
N GLU A 298 -14.08 16.95 -26.90
CA GLU A 298 -15.20 17.69 -27.47
C GLU A 298 -16.54 17.53 -26.71
N GLY A 299 -16.48 17.31 -25.38
CA GLY A 299 -17.64 17.10 -24.51
C GLY A 299 -18.27 15.70 -24.59
N GLU A 300 -17.63 14.74 -25.28
CA GLU A 300 -18.02 13.33 -25.30
C GLU A 300 -17.16 12.54 -24.30
N VAL A 301 -17.80 11.79 -23.40
CA VAL A 301 -17.14 10.91 -22.42
C VAL A 301 -16.87 9.54 -23.01
N PHE A 302 -15.63 9.08 -22.88
CA PHE A 302 -15.18 7.75 -23.24
C PHE A 302 -14.70 6.97 -22.03
N MET A 303 -15.03 5.69 -21.96
CA MET A 303 -14.53 4.76 -20.96
C MET A 303 -13.30 4.03 -21.52
N LEU A 304 -12.18 4.15 -20.82
CA LEU A 304 -10.90 3.58 -21.24
C LEU A 304 -10.60 2.23 -20.58
N GLN A 305 -11.06 2.06 -19.33
CA GLN A 305 -10.89 0.82 -18.56
C GLN A 305 -11.87 0.78 -17.38
N SER A 306 -12.18 -0.42 -16.88
CA SER A 306 -12.91 -0.60 -15.62
C SER A 306 -12.44 -1.87 -14.92
N ARG A 307 -12.39 -1.85 -13.58
CA ARG A 307 -12.06 -2.99 -12.72
C ARG A 307 -12.74 -2.87 -11.34
N PRO A 308 -12.96 -3.97 -10.60
CA PRO A 308 -13.58 -3.91 -9.28
C PRO A 308 -12.68 -3.20 -8.24
N ILE A 309 -13.29 -2.45 -7.33
CA ILE A 309 -12.61 -1.85 -6.16
C ILE A 309 -12.40 -2.95 -5.11
N THR A 310 -11.15 -3.36 -4.90
CA THR A 310 -10.79 -4.48 -4.01
C THR A 310 -10.51 -4.07 -2.57
N THR A 311 -10.50 -2.77 -2.27
CA THR A 311 -10.23 -2.21 -0.94
C THR A 311 -11.48 -2.09 -0.05
N ILE A 312 -12.67 -2.22 -0.63
CA ILE A 312 -13.94 -2.22 0.10
C ILE A 312 -14.20 -3.67 0.56
N SER A 313 -14.31 -3.88 1.87
CA SER A 313 -14.63 -5.22 2.39
C SER A 313 -16.07 -5.60 2.00
N GLU A 314 -16.25 -6.77 1.37
CA GLU A 314 -17.57 -7.36 1.12
C GLU A 314 -18.20 -7.75 2.46
N GLY A 315 -18.97 -6.83 3.03
CA GLY A 315 -19.45 -6.99 4.40
C GLY A 315 -20.79 -6.35 4.71
N GLU A 316 -21.61 -5.94 3.73
CA GLU A 316 -22.95 -5.40 4.03
C GLU A 316 -24.00 -5.52 2.90
N ALA A 317 -23.82 -6.48 1.98
CA ALA A 317 -24.75 -6.70 0.86
C ALA A 317 -25.41 -8.09 0.85
N GLU A 318 -25.98 -8.55 1.96
CA GLU A 318 -27.04 -9.60 1.92
C GLU A 318 -28.04 -9.40 3.06
N GLU A 319 -29.20 -8.81 2.77
CA GLU A 319 -30.53 -9.37 3.09
C GLU A 319 -31.64 -8.36 2.75
N SER A 320 -32.30 -8.55 1.59
CA SER A 320 -33.74 -8.29 1.48
C SER A 320 -34.37 -8.93 0.23
N GLU A 321 -34.23 -10.24 0.06
CA GLU A 321 -35.21 -10.99 -0.72
C GLU A 321 -36.51 -11.17 0.08
N SER A 322 -37.50 -10.39 -0.36
CA SER A 322 -38.96 -10.60 -0.31
C SER A 322 -39.55 -11.66 0.65
N GLY A 323 -40.18 -11.18 1.72
CA GLY A 323 -41.15 -11.93 2.53
C GLY A 323 -42.37 -11.09 2.86
N LEU A 324 -43.48 -11.32 2.14
CA LEU A 324 -44.80 -10.73 2.36
C LEU A 324 -45.31 -10.93 3.81
N MET A 325 -45.70 -9.86 4.51
CA MET A 325 -47.04 -9.72 5.11
C MET A 325 -47.35 -8.30 5.60
N GLU A 326 -48.60 -7.88 5.35
CA GLU A 326 -49.22 -6.58 5.63
C GLU A 326 -49.36 -6.21 7.13
N GLY A 327 -49.21 -4.90 7.39
CA GLY A 327 -50.20 -4.12 8.15
C GLY A 327 -49.95 -3.88 9.64
N ILE A 328 -49.67 -2.63 10.01
CA ILE A 328 -50.59 -1.71 10.71
C ILE A 328 -49.88 -0.37 10.92
N ALA A 329 -50.58 0.71 10.57
CA ALA A 329 -50.21 2.10 10.79
C ALA A 329 -50.29 2.50 12.26
N ASP A 330 -49.32 3.32 12.70
CA ASP A 330 -49.38 4.44 13.65
C ASP A 330 -47.91 4.74 14.00
N GLY A 331 -47.31 5.87 13.65
CA GLY A 331 -47.78 7.22 13.91
C GLY A 331 -46.98 7.82 15.07
N ASN A 332 -45.71 8.17 14.84
CA ASN A 332 -45.08 9.33 15.49
C ASN A 332 -43.76 9.68 14.77
N GLY A 333 -43.76 10.82 14.08
CA GLY A 333 -42.54 11.42 13.55
C GLY A 333 -41.71 12.01 14.69
N GLY A 334 -40.47 11.53 14.80
CA GLY A 334 -39.38 12.22 15.44
C GLY A 334 -38.26 12.29 14.43
N SER A 335 -38.23 13.36 13.64
CA SER A 335 -37.06 13.76 12.87
C SER A 335 -35.95 14.04 13.88
N MET A 336 -34.90 13.21 13.88
CA MET A 336 -33.60 13.64 14.38
C MET A 336 -33.09 14.65 13.36
N GLU A 337 -33.27 15.93 13.67
CA GLU A 337 -32.55 17.01 13.02
C GLU A 337 -31.07 16.80 13.35
N TYR A 338 -30.26 16.57 12.32
CA TYR A 338 -28.82 16.79 12.41
C TYR A 338 -28.65 18.30 12.59
N GLU A 339 -28.27 18.74 13.79
CA GLU A 339 -27.88 20.13 14.00
C GLU A 339 -26.60 20.39 13.21
N GLU A 340 -26.70 21.14 12.11
CA GLU A 340 -25.57 21.87 11.53
C GLU A 340 -24.98 22.77 12.62
N ARG A 341 -23.78 22.44 13.11
CA ARG A 341 -22.96 23.36 13.89
C ARG A 341 -22.04 24.11 12.94
N GLU A 342 -22.45 25.32 12.58
CA GLU A 342 -21.64 26.31 11.86
C GLU A 342 -20.35 26.61 12.65
N GLY A 343 -19.19 26.21 12.11
CA GLY A 343 -17.90 26.78 12.50
C GLY A 343 -17.73 28.14 11.81
N ASP A 344 -17.61 29.21 12.59
CA ASP A 344 -17.56 30.61 12.15
C ASP A 344 -16.17 31.03 11.60
N GLY A 345 -15.39 30.08 11.04
CA GLY A 345 -14.02 30.28 10.54
C GLY A 345 -13.95 30.45 9.01
N GLU A 346 -13.12 31.37 8.53
CA GLU A 346 -12.87 31.54 7.09
C GLU A 346 -12.00 30.38 6.57
N GLU A 347 -12.49 29.56 5.64
CA GLU A 347 -11.71 28.47 5.04
C GLU A 347 -10.43 28.98 4.37
N LEU A 348 -9.27 28.39 4.73
CA LEU A 348 -7.95 28.78 4.25
C LEU A 348 -7.51 27.96 3.05
N VAL A 349 -7.52 26.63 3.19
CA VAL A 349 -7.14 25.68 2.14
C VAL A 349 -7.95 24.38 2.28
N HIS A 350 -8.08 23.66 1.18
CA HIS A 350 -8.78 22.39 1.11
C HIS A 350 -7.86 21.33 0.46
N GLY A 351 -7.96 20.08 0.88
CA GLY A 351 -7.22 18.94 0.34
C GLY A 351 -7.97 17.63 0.56
N LEU A 352 -7.28 16.50 0.47
CA LEU A 352 -7.85 15.17 0.68
C LEU A 352 -7.84 14.80 2.17
N GLY A 353 -9.00 14.43 2.72
CA GLY A 353 -9.13 13.84 4.05
C GLY A 353 -8.47 12.46 4.11
N SER A 354 -7.25 12.38 4.62
CA SER A 354 -6.45 11.15 4.60
C SER A 354 -6.50 10.34 5.90
N SER A 355 -6.76 11.02 7.02
CA SER A 355 -6.87 10.44 8.37
C SER A 355 -7.95 11.21 9.13
N PRO A 356 -9.02 10.54 9.59
CA PRO A 356 -10.23 11.21 10.09
C PRO A 356 -10.01 11.95 11.44
N GLY A 357 -10.91 12.90 11.72
CA GLY A 357 -10.98 13.68 12.97
C GLY A 357 -10.80 15.20 12.76
N ARG A 358 -11.08 16.02 13.78
CA ARG A 358 -10.88 17.49 13.74
C ARG A 358 -9.85 17.94 14.77
N ALA A 359 -9.04 18.93 14.40
CA ALA A 359 -8.02 19.48 15.30
C ALA A 359 -7.79 20.98 15.06
N SER A 360 -7.57 21.75 16.12
CA SER A 360 -7.23 23.18 16.02
C SER A 360 -5.91 23.50 16.72
N GLY A 361 -5.09 24.34 16.10
CA GLY A 361 -3.73 24.61 16.53
C GLY A 361 -3.06 25.77 15.80
N ALA A 362 -1.89 26.20 16.28
CA ALA A 362 -1.07 27.12 15.50
C ALA A 362 -0.38 26.34 14.38
N ALA A 363 -0.51 26.82 13.14
CA ALA A 363 0.19 26.27 11.99
C ALA A 363 1.71 26.43 12.15
N ARG A 364 2.46 25.37 11.91
CA ARG A 364 3.92 25.38 11.89
C ARG A 364 4.40 24.94 10.53
N ILE A 365 4.96 25.88 9.79
CA ILE A 365 5.44 25.62 8.44
C ILE A 365 6.82 24.98 8.53
N VAL A 366 6.89 23.71 8.16
CA VAL A 366 8.10 22.90 8.17
C VAL A 366 8.51 22.64 6.73
N THR A 367 9.60 23.31 6.29
CA THR A 367 10.14 23.15 4.92
C THR A 367 11.44 22.34 4.89
N LYS A 368 12.03 22.08 6.06
CA LYS A 368 13.31 21.39 6.23
C LYS A 368 13.32 20.64 7.57
N LEU A 369 14.08 19.55 7.66
CA LEU A 369 14.14 18.73 8.87
C LEU A 369 14.73 19.45 10.10
N ASP A 370 15.60 20.45 9.90
CA ASP A 370 16.15 21.29 10.99
C ASP A 370 15.11 22.27 11.59
N GLN A 371 13.87 22.21 11.11
CA GLN A 371 12.75 23.04 11.55
C GLN A 371 11.72 22.28 12.39
N LEU A 372 11.95 21.00 12.68
CA LEU A 372 11.01 20.16 13.43
C LEU A 372 10.86 20.60 14.90
N ASP A 373 11.87 21.26 15.46
CA ASP A 373 11.86 21.82 16.82
C ASP A 373 10.89 23.00 16.99
N LYS A 374 10.36 23.56 15.88
CA LYS A 374 9.37 24.62 15.91
C LYS A 374 7.97 24.12 16.29
N VAL A 375 7.72 22.81 16.14
CA VAL A 375 6.41 22.20 16.34
C VAL A 375 6.24 21.88 17.82
N GLU A 376 5.35 22.63 18.48
CA GLU A 376 4.98 22.44 19.88
C GLU A 376 3.69 21.60 19.99
N GLU A 377 3.36 21.15 21.20
CA GLU A 377 2.15 20.35 21.44
C GLU A 377 0.89 21.16 21.14
N GLY A 378 0.00 20.58 20.33
CA GLY A 378 -1.24 21.22 19.90
C GLY A 378 -1.09 22.09 18.63
N ASP A 379 0.11 22.20 18.06
CA ASP A 379 0.33 22.85 16.76
C ASP A 379 -0.15 21.96 15.60
N ILE A 380 -0.39 22.56 14.43
CA ILE A 380 -0.70 21.83 13.20
C ILE A 380 0.53 21.91 12.29
N ILE A 381 1.06 20.76 11.87
CA ILE A 381 2.17 20.74 10.91
C ILE A 381 1.63 21.10 9.53
N VAL A 382 2.28 22.04 8.87
CA VAL A 382 2.04 22.37 7.46
C VAL A 382 3.35 22.17 6.70
N THR A 383 3.38 21.25 5.74
CA THR A 383 4.61 20.92 5.01
C THR A 383 4.34 20.54 3.54
N GLU A 384 5.37 20.48 2.71
CA GLU A 384 5.21 20.08 1.30
C GLU A 384 4.92 18.57 1.23
N MET A 385 5.72 17.77 1.96
CA MET A 385 5.59 16.32 2.06
C MET A 385 6.20 15.82 3.38
N THR A 386 5.67 14.74 3.95
CA THR A 386 6.24 14.13 5.16
C THR A 386 7.31 13.09 4.84
N THR A 387 8.35 13.02 5.68
CA THR A 387 9.34 11.92 5.69
C THR A 387 9.34 11.19 7.05
N PRO A 388 9.93 9.99 7.18
CA PRO A 388 10.02 9.26 8.45
C PRO A 388 10.65 10.06 9.60
N ASP A 389 11.61 10.94 9.28
CA ASP A 389 12.29 11.80 10.26
C ASP A 389 11.36 12.83 10.93
N MET A 390 10.17 13.06 10.35
CA MET A 390 9.19 14.03 10.85
C MET A 390 8.26 13.44 11.93
N VAL A 391 8.29 12.13 12.16
CA VAL A 391 7.43 11.43 13.13
C VAL A 391 7.45 12.06 14.54
N PRO A 392 8.60 12.46 15.13
CA PRO A 392 8.61 13.09 16.46
C PRO A 392 7.83 14.41 16.50
N ALA A 393 7.84 15.19 15.41
CA ALA A 393 7.05 16.40 15.30
C ALA A 393 5.58 16.07 15.06
N MET A 394 5.29 15.07 14.21
CA MET A 394 3.92 14.61 13.92
C MET A 394 3.20 14.13 15.19
N LYS A 395 3.91 13.54 16.15
CA LYS A 395 3.37 13.19 17.47
C LYS A 395 2.90 14.40 18.30
N ARG A 396 3.64 15.52 18.23
CA ARG A 396 3.31 16.74 18.96
C ARG A 396 2.19 17.51 18.28
N ALA A 397 2.05 17.30 16.98
CA ALA A 397 1.05 17.97 16.19
C ALA A 397 -0.35 17.45 16.54
N SER A 398 -1.31 18.36 16.70
CA SER A 398 -2.73 18.03 16.79
C SER A 398 -3.31 17.67 15.42
N GLY A 399 -2.63 18.05 14.34
CA GLY A 399 -3.07 17.83 12.97
C GLY A 399 -1.93 17.97 11.96
N ILE A 400 -2.11 17.37 10.77
CA ILE A 400 -1.11 17.40 9.70
C ILE A 400 -1.75 17.89 8.41
N VAL A 401 -1.07 18.81 7.73
CA VAL A 401 -1.46 19.35 6.43
C VAL A 401 -0.27 19.21 5.48
N THR A 402 -0.46 18.57 4.32
CA THR A 402 0.56 18.53 3.26
C THR A 402 0.10 19.20 1.98
N ASP A 403 1.03 19.83 1.24
CA ASP A 403 0.74 20.38 -0.09
C ASP A 403 0.62 19.28 -1.14
N GLU A 404 1.40 18.21 -1.00
CA GLU A 404 1.46 17.10 -1.96
C GLU A 404 1.10 15.76 -1.29
N GLY A 405 0.70 14.79 -2.11
CA GLY A 405 0.37 13.42 -1.71
C GLY A 405 -1.12 13.08 -1.82
N GLY A 406 -1.40 11.83 -2.21
CA GLY A 406 -2.75 11.26 -2.24
C GLY A 406 -3.05 10.35 -1.05
N MET A 407 -4.18 9.64 -1.12
CA MET A 407 -4.71 8.76 -0.06
C MET A 407 -3.78 7.60 0.36
N THR A 408 -2.75 7.30 -0.44
CA THR A 408 -1.78 6.22 -0.23
C THR A 408 -0.38 6.72 0.17
N SER A 409 -0.23 8.02 0.41
CA SER A 409 1.06 8.64 0.73
C SER A 409 1.59 8.29 2.13
N HIS A 410 2.90 8.50 2.38
CA HIS A 410 3.51 8.32 3.71
C HIS A 410 2.79 9.12 4.81
N ALA A 411 2.38 10.36 4.50
CA ALA A 411 1.64 11.22 5.40
C ALA A 411 0.31 10.57 5.82
N ALA A 412 -0.43 10.00 4.87
CA ALA A 412 -1.69 9.34 5.11
C ALA A 412 -1.53 8.10 6.03
N ILE A 413 -0.53 7.26 5.77
CA ILE A 413 -0.29 6.02 6.53
C ILE A 413 0.08 6.33 7.98
N VAL A 414 1.08 7.17 8.21
CA VAL A 414 1.55 7.49 9.57
C VAL A 414 0.49 8.25 10.36
N SER A 415 -0.24 9.17 9.74
CA SER A 415 -1.31 9.92 10.43
C SER A 415 -2.44 9.00 10.87
N ARG A 416 -2.82 8.02 10.03
CA ARG A 416 -3.74 6.95 10.41
C ARG A 416 -3.20 6.10 11.54
N GLU A 417 -1.90 5.84 11.65
CA GLU A 417 -1.29 5.12 12.79
C GLU A 417 -1.26 5.94 14.08
N LEU A 418 -1.09 7.24 13.99
CA LEU A 418 -1.09 8.16 15.14
C LEU A 418 -2.50 8.52 15.61
N GLY A 419 -3.52 8.32 14.77
CA GLY A 419 -4.87 8.85 15.00
C GLY A 419 -4.91 10.37 14.92
N VAL A 420 -3.93 10.98 14.25
CA VAL A 420 -3.86 12.42 14.05
C VAL A 420 -4.65 12.76 12.79
N PRO A 421 -5.58 13.72 12.84
CA PRO A 421 -6.27 14.22 11.66
C PRO A 421 -5.27 14.70 10.60
N ALA A 422 -5.48 14.29 9.35
CA ALA A 422 -4.57 14.69 8.29
C ALA A 422 -5.27 15.02 6.97
N VAL A 423 -4.94 16.21 6.46
CA VAL A 423 -5.34 16.69 5.13
C VAL A 423 -4.09 16.67 4.24
N VAL A 424 -4.14 15.92 3.14
CA VAL A 424 -3.01 15.81 2.19
C VAL A 424 -3.36 16.42 0.85
N GLY A 425 -2.36 16.86 0.09
CA GLY A 425 -2.61 17.36 -1.27
C GLY A 425 -3.28 18.74 -1.34
N THR A 426 -3.11 19.60 -0.33
CA THR A 426 -3.69 20.97 -0.31
C THR A 426 -3.14 21.91 -1.38
N SER A 427 -2.14 21.50 -2.17
CA SER A 427 -1.46 22.23 -3.25
C SER A 427 -0.66 23.47 -2.81
N ASN A 428 -1.18 24.30 -1.91
CA ASN A 428 -0.60 25.57 -1.51
C ASN A 428 -0.70 25.88 0.00
N GLY A 429 -1.01 24.89 0.84
CA GLY A 429 -1.08 25.01 2.30
C GLY A 429 0.14 25.73 2.89
N THR A 430 1.36 25.37 2.49
CA THR A 430 2.60 26.01 2.98
C THR A 430 2.78 27.47 2.55
N LYS A 431 2.00 27.95 1.58
CA LYS A 431 2.07 29.32 1.03
C LYS A 431 0.94 30.21 1.53
N VAL A 432 -0.26 29.63 1.72
CA VAL A 432 -1.47 30.35 2.14
C VAL A 432 -1.50 30.51 3.65
N ILE A 433 -1.16 29.45 4.38
CA ILE A 433 -1.15 29.47 5.83
C ILE A 433 0.12 30.19 6.29
N GLU A 434 -0.01 31.14 7.22
CA GLU A 434 1.13 31.83 7.82
C GLU A 434 1.69 31.05 9.02
N ASP A 435 3.01 31.07 9.18
CA ASP A 435 3.65 30.41 10.33
C ASP A 435 3.18 31.05 11.65
N GLY A 436 2.62 30.23 12.54
CA GLY A 436 1.98 30.62 13.79
C GLY A 436 0.51 31.01 13.69
N GLN A 437 -0.09 30.96 12.50
CA GLN A 437 -1.52 31.24 12.31
C GLN A 437 -2.38 30.21 13.01
N GLN A 438 -3.42 30.63 13.73
CA GLN A 438 -4.40 29.69 14.30
C GLN A 438 -5.25 29.13 13.18
N ILE A 439 -5.29 27.81 13.07
CA ILE A 439 -6.06 27.07 12.07
C ILE A 439 -6.80 25.90 12.70
N THR A 440 -7.85 25.43 12.03
CA THR A 440 -8.61 24.23 12.39
C THR A 440 -8.67 23.32 11.17
N ILE A 441 -8.33 22.05 11.31
CA ILE A 441 -8.41 21.07 10.24
C ILE A 441 -9.50 20.04 10.51
N ASP A 442 -10.10 19.54 9.43
CA ASP A 442 -10.97 18.38 9.40
C ASP A 442 -10.33 17.33 8.49
N GLY A 443 -9.73 16.30 9.08
CA GLY A 443 -9.05 15.23 8.36
C GLY A 443 -9.99 14.20 7.74
N GLU A 444 -11.30 14.28 8.03
CA GLU A 444 -12.33 13.49 7.35
C GLU A 444 -12.83 14.24 6.10
N ARG A 445 -13.10 15.54 6.23
CA ARG A 445 -13.58 16.38 5.13
C ARG A 445 -12.48 17.00 4.28
N GLY A 446 -11.22 16.94 4.71
CA GLY A 446 -10.12 17.56 3.97
C GLY A 446 -10.00 19.08 4.10
N SER A 447 -10.75 19.72 5.01
CA SER A 447 -10.78 21.19 5.11
C SER A 447 -9.78 21.76 6.13
N VAL A 448 -9.29 22.98 5.88
CA VAL A 448 -8.45 23.77 6.80
C VAL A 448 -9.00 25.18 6.91
N GLU A 449 -9.48 25.57 8.09
CA GLU A 449 -10.16 26.83 8.38
C GLU A 449 -9.30 27.78 9.25
N ALA A 450 -9.51 29.08 9.11
CA ALA A 450 -8.86 30.12 9.89
C ALA A 450 -9.47 30.27 11.27
N GLY A 451 -8.60 30.45 12.24
CA GLY A 451 -8.97 30.62 13.63
C GLY A 451 -9.17 29.28 14.34
N ARG A 452 -9.67 29.40 15.57
CA ARG A 452 -9.93 28.28 16.45
C ARG A 452 -11.44 28.23 16.60
N THR A 453 -12.07 27.14 16.19
CA THR A 453 -13.46 26.89 16.56
C THR A 453 -13.55 26.88 18.09
N SER A 454 -14.60 27.51 18.63
CA SER A 454 -14.74 27.82 20.06
C SER A 454 -15.06 26.61 20.94
N ASP A 455 -14.97 25.41 20.40
CA ASP A 455 -15.08 24.21 21.18
C ASP A 455 -13.74 23.97 21.88
N GLU A 456 -13.81 23.61 23.16
CA GLU A 456 -12.67 22.99 23.84
C GLU A 456 -12.13 21.87 22.95
N PRO A 457 -10.84 21.45 23.05
CA PRO A 457 -10.40 20.28 22.32
C PRO A 457 -11.31 19.11 22.74
N ASP A 458 -12.34 18.83 21.96
CA ASP A 458 -13.05 17.57 21.95
C ASP A 458 -12.11 16.57 21.28
N HIS A 459 -11.01 16.30 21.97
CA HIS A 459 -10.81 14.93 22.35
C HIS A 459 -11.90 14.65 23.41
N GLU A 460 -13.15 14.50 22.97
CA GLU A 460 -13.99 13.55 23.67
C GLU A 460 -13.34 12.20 23.33
N PRO A 461 -12.58 11.56 24.24
CA PRO A 461 -12.58 10.11 24.21
C PRO A 461 -14.06 9.74 24.19
N VAL A 462 -14.44 8.80 23.34
CA VAL A 462 -15.80 8.27 23.28
C VAL A 462 -16.23 7.86 24.71
N GLU A 463 -16.80 8.78 25.49
CA GLU A 463 -17.25 8.50 26.84
C GLU A 463 -18.70 8.02 26.75
N ASP A 464 -18.83 6.75 27.10
CA ASP A 464 -20.08 6.09 27.47
C ASP A 464 -21.13 5.90 26.39
N VAL A 465 -20.70 5.34 25.26
CA VAL A 465 -21.30 4.04 24.91
C VAL A 465 -20.18 3.04 25.00
N ARG A 466 -20.07 2.34 26.15
CA ARG A 466 -19.37 1.05 26.17
C ARG A 466 -19.87 0.29 24.94
N PRO A 467 -19.05 0.04 23.90
CA PRO A 467 -19.42 -0.98 22.96
C PRO A 467 -19.61 -2.21 23.83
N GLU A 468 -20.77 -2.85 23.77
CA GLU A 468 -20.81 -4.26 24.13
C GLU A 468 -19.65 -4.86 23.35
N THR A 469 -18.60 -5.27 24.06
CA THR A 469 -17.32 -5.65 23.49
C THR A 469 -17.63 -6.48 22.25
N PRO A 470 -17.31 -6.01 21.02
CA PRO A 470 -17.62 -6.75 19.81
C PRO A 470 -17.13 -8.16 20.05
N VAL A 471 -18.03 -9.15 19.91
CA VAL A 471 -17.74 -10.52 20.37
C VAL A 471 -16.54 -11.01 19.58
N LYS A 472 -15.37 -10.96 20.22
CA LYS A 472 -14.11 -11.39 19.61
C LYS A 472 -14.33 -12.81 19.09
N PRO A 473 -14.07 -13.07 17.80
CA PRO A 473 -14.09 -14.43 17.30
C PRO A 473 -13.12 -15.29 18.13
N MET A 474 -13.60 -16.41 18.64
CA MET A 474 -12.72 -17.37 19.31
C MET A 474 -11.82 -18.01 18.27
N THR A 475 -10.54 -17.67 18.31
CA THR A 475 -9.45 -18.24 17.51
C THR A 475 -8.47 -19.00 18.41
N ALA A 476 -7.81 -20.00 17.86
CA ALA A 476 -6.68 -20.68 18.48
C ALA A 476 -5.38 -19.88 18.29
N THR A 477 -5.17 -19.30 17.11
CA THR A 477 -4.11 -18.34 16.84
C THR A 477 -4.47 -16.99 17.47
N GLU A 478 -3.58 -16.45 18.30
CA GLU A 478 -3.77 -15.13 18.89
C GLU A 478 -3.56 -14.04 17.82
N VAL A 479 -4.40 -13.01 17.83
CA VAL A 479 -4.24 -11.85 16.95
C VAL A 479 -3.83 -10.65 17.78
N LYS A 480 -2.55 -10.28 17.63
CA LYS A 480 -1.90 -9.17 18.30
C LYS A 480 -1.86 -7.95 17.38
N VAL A 481 -1.38 -6.82 17.92
CA VAL A 481 -1.27 -5.57 17.18
C VAL A 481 0.16 -5.03 17.20
N ASN A 482 0.57 -4.41 16.09
CA ASN A 482 1.81 -3.66 15.95
C ASN A 482 1.59 -2.24 16.50
N VAL A 483 2.46 -1.81 17.42
CA VAL A 483 2.43 -0.46 18.01
C VAL A 483 3.80 0.18 17.79
N SER A 484 3.88 1.18 16.91
CA SER A 484 5.15 1.88 16.64
C SER A 484 5.43 2.99 17.67
N ILE A 485 4.39 3.48 18.35
CA ILE A 485 4.45 4.65 19.22
C ILE A 485 3.54 4.49 20.45
N PRO A 486 3.97 4.83 21.68
CA PRO A 486 3.18 4.61 22.89
C PRO A 486 1.80 5.24 22.90
N GLU A 487 1.65 6.39 22.26
CA GLU A 487 0.43 7.19 22.25
C GLU A 487 -0.72 6.48 21.52
N ALA A 488 -0.42 5.55 20.61
CA ALA A 488 -1.41 4.74 19.92
C ALA A 488 -1.93 3.55 20.76
N ALA A 489 -1.44 3.35 22.00
CA ALA A 489 -1.74 2.18 22.81
C ALA A 489 -3.24 2.00 23.10
N GLU A 490 -3.93 3.08 23.52
CA GLU A 490 -5.36 3.05 23.85
C GLU A 490 -6.19 2.61 22.65
N ARG A 491 -5.93 3.23 21.51
CA ARG A 491 -6.58 2.89 20.26
C ARG A 491 -6.27 1.46 19.82
N ALA A 492 -5.01 1.04 19.95
CA ALA A 492 -4.59 -0.32 19.64
C ALA A 492 -5.29 -1.35 20.54
N ALA A 493 -5.48 -1.06 21.83
CA ALA A 493 -6.19 -1.93 22.74
C ALA A 493 -7.69 -2.00 22.48
N ALA A 494 -8.30 -0.90 22.03
CA ALA A 494 -9.71 -0.80 21.66
C ALA A 494 -10.09 -1.70 20.46
N THR A 495 -9.12 -2.10 19.64
CA THR A 495 -9.33 -3.06 18.55
C THR A 495 -9.80 -4.44 19.03
N GLY A 496 -9.54 -4.79 20.30
CA GLY A 496 -9.77 -6.13 20.83
C GLY A 496 -8.62 -7.11 20.56
N ALA A 497 -7.43 -6.62 20.20
CA ALA A 497 -6.23 -7.43 20.05
C ALA A 497 -5.85 -8.20 21.33
N ASP A 498 -5.26 -9.38 21.15
CA ASP A 498 -4.83 -10.29 22.22
C ASP A 498 -3.57 -9.83 22.96
N GLY A 499 -2.92 -8.78 22.47
CA GLY A 499 -1.65 -8.26 22.98
C GLY A 499 -0.97 -7.40 21.93
N VAL A 500 0.22 -6.92 22.26
CA VAL A 500 1.10 -6.22 21.32
C VAL A 500 2.18 -7.18 20.86
N GLY A 501 2.21 -7.48 19.56
CA GLY A 501 3.20 -8.40 18.98
C GLY A 501 4.52 -7.71 18.66
N LEU A 502 4.49 -6.39 18.49
CA LEU A 502 5.68 -5.57 18.28
C LEU A 502 5.46 -4.14 18.80
N LEU A 503 6.19 -3.79 19.85
CA LEU A 503 6.43 -2.41 20.28
C LEU A 503 7.86 -2.01 19.91
N ARG A 504 7.99 -0.99 19.07
CA ARG A 504 9.27 -0.45 18.62
C ARG A 504 9.75 0.66 19.55
N ILE A 505 10.88 0.46 20.25
CA ILE A 505 11.45 1.51 21.11
C ILE A 505 12.36 2.47 20.35
N GLU A 506 12.74 2.13 19.11
CA GLU A 506 13.59 2.96 18.25
C GLU A 506 12.97 4.33 18.05
N HIS A 507 11.66 4.39 17.77
CA HIS A 507 10.96 5.66 17.64
C HIS A 507 10.99 6.48 18.93
N MET A 508 10.95 5.84 20.11
CA MET A 508 11.07 6.53 21.40
C MET A 508 12.46 7.15 21.57
N ILE A 509 13.50 6.39 21.23
CA ILE A 509 14.90 6.81 21.36
C ILE A 509 15.26 7.89 20.33
N LEU A 510 14.89 7.70 19.06
CA LEU A 510 15.17 8.66 17.99
C LEU A 510 14.44 10.00 18.22
N SER A 511 13.24 9.96 18.81
CA SER A 511 12.47 11.18 19.15
C SER A 511 13.16 12.07 20.19
N LEU A 512 14.17 11.57 20.91
CA LEU A 512 14.97 12.38 21.84
C LEU A 512 15.90 13.37 21.13
N GLY A 513 16.09 13.22 19.81
CA GLY A 513 16.97 14.08 19.00
C GLY A 513 18.47 13.93 19.29
N LYS A 514 18.85 12.98 20.15
CA LYS A 514 20.22 12.75 20.62
C LYS A 514 20.55 11.27 20.61
N THR A 515 21.80 10.92 20.33
CA THR A 515 22.26 9.55 20.55
C THR A 515 22.18 9.17 22.03
N PRO A 516 21.96 7.90 22.39
CA PRO A 516 21.87 7.46 23.79
C PRO A 516 23.02 7.97 24.65
N GLN A 517 24.25 7.90 24.16
CA GLN A 517 25.44 8.36 24.89
C GLN A 517 25.40 9.87 25.11
N LYS A 518 24.98 10.63 24.09
CA LYS A 518 24.88 12.09 24.17
C LYS A 518 23.76 12.52 25.12
N PHE A 519 22.60 11.87 25.04
CA PHE A 519 21.49 12.11 25.95
C PHE A 519 21.88 11.81 27.39
N VAL A 520 22.54 10.68 27.65
CA VAL A 520 23.03 10.32 28.99
C VAL A 520 24.09 11.30 29.48
N ALA A 521 25.01 11.76 28.62
CA ALA A 521 26.01 12.74 29.00
C ALA A 521 25.38 14.10 29.40
N ASP A 522 24.32 14.51 28.72
CA ASP A 522 23.67 15.80 28.93
C ASP A 522 22.64 15.76 30.09
N ASN A 523 21.87 14.67 30.21
CA ASN A 523 20.71 14.56 31.10
C ASN A 523 20.87 13.52 32.23
N GLY A 524 21.89 12.67 32.14
CA GLY A 524 22.17 11.58 33.09
C GLY A 524 21.45 10.27 32.76
N GLU A 525 22.04 9.16 33.22
CA GLU A 525 21.56 7.79 32.95
C GLU A 525 20.11 7.56 33.38
N LYS A 526 19.75 8.11 34.55
CA LYS A 526 18.42 7.92 35.11
C LYS A 526 17.33 8.50 34.20
N ALA A 527 17.57 9.68 33.63
CA ALA A 527 16.62 10.33 32.74
C ALA A 527 16.38 9.47 31.48
N TYR A 528 17.45 8.95 30.88
CA TYR A 528 17.33 8.08 29.70
C TYR A 528 16.54 6.80 30.00
N VAL A 529 16.82 6.15 31.13
CA VAL A 529 16.07 4.96 31.57
C VAL A 529 14.61 5.31 31.89
N ASP A 530 14.34 6.47 32.50
CA ASP A 530 12.98 6.94 32.79
C ASP A 530 12.16 7.09 31.50
N GLU A 531 12.72 7.66 30.43
CA GLU A 531 12.03 7.81 29.12
C GLU A 531 11.58 6.46 28.54
N ILE A 532 12.48 5.46 28.52
CA ILE A 532 12.16 4.12 28.01
C ILE A 532 11.11 3.44 28.89
N VAL A 533 11.25 3.54 30.23
CA VAL A 533 10.28 2.97 31.18
C VAL A 533 8.91 3.60 30.99
N ASP A 534 8.81 4.93 30.91
CA ASP A 534 7.53 5.61 30.79
C ASP A 534 6.85 5.30 29.44
N GLY A 535 7.61 5.23 28.34
CA GLY A 535 7.09 4.85 27.03
C GLY A 535 6.55 3.41 26.98
N ILE A 536 7.30 2.43 27.51
CA ILE A 536 6.84 1.03 27.54
C ILE A 536 5.68 0.87 28.54
N ARG A 537 5.73 1.55 29.69
CA ARG A 537 4.68 1.47 30.72
C ARG A 537 3.32 1.88 30.17
N GLY A 538 3.25 2.97 29.41
CA GLY A 538 1.99 3.46 28.84
C GLY A 538 1.29 2.40 27.98
N VAL A 539 2.06 1.65 27.19
CA VAL A 539 1.53 0.54 26.40
C VAL A 539 1.18 -0.67 27.27
N ALA A 540 2.05 -1.02 28.23
CA ALA A 540 1.88 -2.17 29.09
C ALA A 540 0.64 -2.07 29.99
N ASP A 541 0.32 -0.87 30.49
CA ASP A 541 -0.87 -0.57 31.29
C ASP A 541 -2.15 -0.88 30.51
N GLU A 542 -2.22 -0.39 29.27
CA GLU A 542 -3.41 -0.46 28.43
C GLU A 542 -3.72 -1.88 27.94
N PHE A 543 -2.67 -2.68 27.77
CA PHE A 543 -2.81 -4.07 27.42
C PHE A 543 -2.98 -4.99 28.63
N TYR A 544 -2.66 -4.57 29.86
CA TYR A 544 -2.64 -5.47 31.02
C TYR A 544 -3.97 -6.24 31.21
N PRO A 545 -3.94 -7.59 31.40
CA PRO A 545 -2.78 -8.46 31.56
C PRO A 545 -2.25 -9.08 30.25
N ARG A 546 -2.70 -8.62 29.07
CA ARG A 546 -2.27 -9.11 27.76
C ARG A 546 -0.77 -8.82 27.52
N PRO A 547 -0.05 -9.70 26.81
CA PRO A 547 1.38 -9.56 26.57
C PRO A 547 1.72 -8.34 25.69
N VAL A 548 2.87 -7.71 25.97
CA VAL A 548 3.45 -6.62 25.20
C VAL A 548 4.90 -6.95 24.85
N ARG A 549 5.13 -7.36 23.60
CA ARG A 549 6.46 -7.67 23.07
C ARG A 549 7.18 -6.41 22.66
N VAL A 550 8.27 -6.10 23.35
CA VAL A 550 9.07 -4.90 23.12
C VAL A 550 10.38 -5.27 22.45
N ARG A 551 10.59 -4.73 21.26
CA ARG A 551 11.85 -4.90 20.53
C ARG A 551 12.88 -3.91 21.02
N THR A 552 14.10 -4.38 21.31
CA THR A 552 15.22 -3.50 21.67
C THR A 552 15.68 -2.68 20.45
N LEU A 553 16.53 -1.68 20.69
CA LEU A 553 16.97 -0.73 19.67
C LEU A 553 17.53 -1.40 18.39
N ASP A 554 16.93 -1.07 17.24
CA ASP A 554 17.29 -1.54 15.90
C ASP A 554 17.48 -0.40 14.88
N ALA A 555 17.90 0.79 15.29
CA ALA A 555 18.11 1.90 14.34
C ALA A 555 19.47 1.76 13.60
N PRO A 556 19.52 1.92 12.27
CA PRO A 556 20.75 1.91 11.48
C PRO A 556 21.62 3.16 11.69
N THR A 557 22.87 3.10 11.24
CA THR A 557 23.87 4.15 11.47
C THR A 557 23.55 5.48 10.78
N ASP A 558 22.90 5.44 9.63
CA ASP A 558 22.45 6.63 8.92
C ASP A 558 21.36 7.41 9.67
N GLU A 559 20.43 6.73 10.35
CA GLU A 559 19.47 7.39 11.26
C GLU A 559 20.20 8.03 12.45
N PHE A 560 21.13 7.30 13.09
CA PHE A 560 21.90 7.84 14.21
C PHE A 560 22.74 9.06 13.84
N ARG A 561 23.28 9.11 12.61
CA ARG A 561 24.06 10.25 12.10
C ARG A 561 23.27 11.55 12.00
N GLN A 562 21.94 11.47 11.97
CA GLN A 562 21.08 12.65 11.96
C GLN A 562 20.86 13.25 13.36
N LEU A 563 21.21 12.52 14.43
CA LEU A 563 21.02 12.95 15.81
C LEU A 563 22.21 13.75 16.34
N GLU A 564 21.98 14.61 17.34
CA GLU A 564 23.06 15.26 18.08
C GLU A 564 23.89 14.18 18.80
N GLY A 565 25.23 14.21 18.62
CA GLY A 565 26.14 13.20 19.13
C GLY A 565 26.33 11.99 18.20
N GLY A 566 25.74 12.01 17.00
CA GLY A 566 25.88 10.99 15.97
C GLY A 566 26.98 11.26 14.95
N GLU A 567 27.80 12.31 15.15
CA GLU A 567 28.80 12.75 14.18
C GLU A 567 29.92 11.72 13.96
N ASP A 568 30.19 10.90 14.98
CA ASP A 568 31.22 9.86 14.97
C ASP A 568 30.67 8.48 14.54
N GLU A 569 29.39 8.38 14.20
CA GLU A 569 28.79 7.14 13.69
C GLU A 569 29.41 6.75 12.34
N PRO A 570 29.72 5.46 12.13
CA PRO A 570 30.41 5.03 10.93
C PRO A 570 29.52 5.24 9.70
N HIS A 571 30.15 5.66 8.60
CA HIS A 571 29.45 5.70 7.32
C HIS A 571 29.47 4.32 6.69
N GLU A 572 28.29 3.69 6.59
CA GLU A 572 28.13 2.38 5.96
C GLU A 572 27.61 2.53 4.52
N HIS A 573 28.08 1.64 3.63
CA HIS A 573 27.59 1.60 2.25
C HIS A 573 26.18 1.00 2.15
N ASN A 574 25.83 0.09 3.07
CA ASN A 574 24.53 -0.57 3.13
C ASN A 574 24.06 -0.59 4.60
N PRO A 575 23.47 0.51 5.11
CA PRO A 575 23.08 0.62 6.52
C PRO A 575 22.10 -0.46 6.99
N MET A 576 21.22 -0.95 6.09
CA MET A 576 20.29 -2.04 6.40
C MET A 576 21.02 -3.32 6.85
N LEU A 577 22.14 -3.66 6.20
CA LEU A 577 22.97 -4.83 6.53
C LEU A 577 23.97 -4.56 7.67
N GLY A 578 24.00 -3.34 8.19
CA GLY A 578 25.13 -2.77 8.91
C GLY A 578 25.10 -2.94 10.43
N TYR A 579 25.62 -1.91 11.11
CA TYR A 579 25.83 -1.85 12.56
C TYR A 579 24.57 -1.38 13.31
N ARG A 580 23.63 -2.32 13.48
CA ARG A 580 22.34 -2.12 14.17
C ARG A 580 21.91 -3.37 14.95
N GLY A 581 20.78 -3.28 15.65
CA GLY A 581 20.16 -4.38 16.39
C GLY A 581 21.10 -5.00 17.43
N ILE A 582 21.00 -6.32 17.63
CA ILE A 582 21.81 -7.04 18.62
C ILE A 582 23.32 -6.87 18.39
N ARG A 583 23.77 -6.68 17.15
CA ARG A 583 25.20 -6.48 16.82
C ARG A 583 25.76 -5.25 17.52
N ARG A 584 24.98 -4.17 17.50
CA ARG A 584 25.30 -2.92 18.19
C ARG A 584 25.21 -3.10 19.71
N SER A 585 24.17 -3.77 20.19
CA SER A 585 23.97 -4.04 21.63
C SER A 585 25.12 -4.85 22.25
N LEU A 586 25.63 -5.85 21.53
CA LEU A 586 26.74 -6.70 22.00
C LEU A 586 28.11 -6.02 21.88
N ASP A 587 28.32 -5.16 20.89
CA ASP A 587 29.55 -4.37 20.76
C ASP A 587 29.60 -3.21 21.76
N ARG A 588 28.43 -2.66 22.13
CA ARG A 588 28.27 -1.55 23.09
C ARG A 588 27.39 -1.94 24.28
N PRO A 589 27.84 -2.91 25.09
CA PRO A 589 27.08 -3.37 26.25
C PRO A 589 26.88 -2.26 27.30
N ASP A 590 27.78 -1.26 27.31
CA ASP A 590 27.68 -0.07 28.18
C ASP A 590 26.42 0.76 27.90
N VAL A 591 25.99 0.81 26.64
CA VAL A 591 24.79 1.56 26.23
C VAL A 591 23.55 0.69 26.38
N PHE A 592 23.67 -0.57 25.97
CA PHE A 592 22.59 -1.54 26.03
C PHE A 592 22.15 -1.85 27.47
N GLU A 593 23.05 -1.74 28.45
CA GLU A 593 22.72 -1.84 29.88
C GLU A 593 21.59 -0.87 30.28
N TYR A 594 21.49 0.31 29.67
CA TYR A 594 20.40 1.25 29.97
C TYR A 594 19.02 0.72 29.53
N GLU A 595 18.93 0.08 28.36
CA GLU A 595 17.69 -0.56 27.89
C GLU A 595 17.30 -1.71 28.82
N LEU A 596 18.24 -2.60 29.15
CA LEU A 596 17.99 -3.72 30.06
C LEU A 596 17.60 -3.24 31.47
N ARG A 597 18.19 -2.15 31.94
CA ARG A 597 17.81 -1.53 33.23
C ARG A 597 16.39 -0.96 33.20
N ALA A 598 15.92 -0.47 32.06
CA ALA A 598 14.52 -0.06 31.90
C ALA A 598 13.57 -1.26 32.06
N PHE A 599 13.85 -2.39 31.41
CA PHE A 599 13.10 -3.63 31.59
C PHE A 599 13.12 -4.14 33.03
N SER A 600 14.31 -4.20 33.65
CA SER A 600 14.48 -4.61 35.04
C SER A 600 13.59 -3.78 35.98
N ARG A 601 13.52 -2.46 35.76
CA ARG A 601 12.65 -1.56 36.52
C ARG A 601 11.16 -1.78 36.27
N LEU A 602 10.74 -2.02 35.02
CA LEU A 602 9.35 -2.37 34.71
C LEU A 602 8.92 -3.65 35.45
N TYR A 603 9.81 -4.65 35.50
CA TYR A 603 9.58 -5.87 36.25
C TYR A 603 9.52 -5.66 37.76
N GLU A 604 10.34 -4.77 38.34
CA GLU A 604 10.24 -4.37 39.75
C GLU A 604 8.92 -3.65 40.05
N MET A 605 8.35 -2.96 39.07
CA MET A 605 7.04 -2.29 39.16
C MET A 605 5.86 -3.26 39.01
N GLY A 606 6.09 -4.51 38.60
CA GLY A 606 5.07 -5.56 38.49
C GLY A 606 4.51 -5.77 37.07
N TYR A 607 5.13 -5.19 36.04
CA TYR A 607 4.75 -5.42 34.64
C TYR A 607 5.25 -6.77 34.13
N ASP A 608 4.61 -7.83 34.61
CA ASP A 608 4.94 -9.21 34.25
C ASP A 608 4.48 -9.58 32.83
N ASN A 609 3.68 -8.72 32.17
CA ASN A 609 3.20 -8.88 30.79
C ASN A 609 4.11 -8.25 29.73
N VAL A 610 5.22 -7.61 30.12
CA VAL A 610 6.23 -7.09 29.18
C VAL A 610 7.18 -8.21 28.80
N GLU A 611 7.42 -8.39 27.51
CA GLU A 611 8.28 -9.42 26.93
C GLU A 611 9.40 -8.77 26.13
N ILE A 612 10.64 -9.28 26.23
CA ILE A 612 11.81 -8.69 25.54
C ILE A 612 12.06 -9.41 24.22
N MET A 613 12.27 -8.67 23.14
CA MET A 613 12.61 -9.22 21.83
C MET A 613 13.89 -8.60 21.28
N PHE A 614 14.85 -9.45 20.92
CA PHE A 614 16.12 -9.00 20.33
C PHE A 614 16.09 -9.06 18.79
N PRO A 615 16.39 -7.95 18.09
CA PRO A 615 16.47 -7.89 16.64
C PRO A 615 17.82 -8.34 16.09
N LEU A 616 17.83 -8.79 14.85
CA LEU A 616 18.99 -9.04 13.98
C LEU A 616 19.94 -10.14 14.49
N VAL A 617 19.41 -11.04 15.33
CA VAL A 617 20.09 -12.22 15.87
C VAL A 617 20.41 -13.18 14.72
N ASN A 618 21.62 -13.76 14.71
CA ASN A 618 21.98 -14.75 13.69
C ASN A 618 21.94 -16.18 14.22
N ASP A 619 22.32 -16.41 15.47
CA ASP A 619 22.51 -17.75 16.01
C ASP A 619 22.46 -17.81 17.55
N ALA A 620 22.72 -19.00 18.10
CA ALA A 620 22.72 -19.25 19.53
C ALA A 620 23.81 -18.49 20.31
N GLU A 621 24.92 -18.08 19.70
CA GLU A 621 25.97 -17.31 20.37
C GLU A 621 25.47 -15.91 20.73
N ASP A 622 24.76 -15.26 19.81
CA ASP A 622 24.08 -13.98 20.05
C ASP A 622 23.06 -14.12 21.20
N VAL A 623 22.24 -15.18 21.18
CA VAL A 623 21.24 -15.48 22.22
C VAL A 623 21.88 -15.67 23.59
N LEU A 624 22.94 -16.48 23.67
CA LEU A 624 23.66 -16.72 24.92
C LEU A 624 24.36 -15.45 25.44
N ALA A 625 24.82 -14.57 24.54
CA ALA A 625 25.39 -13.28 24.92
C ALA A 625 24.33 -12.32 25.46
N ALA A 626 23.19 -12.21 24.78
CA ALA A 626 22.04 -11.41 25.24
C ALA A 626 21.53 -11.88 26.61
N ARG A 627 21.37 -13.21 26.78
CA ARG A 627 20.97 -13.81 28.06
C ARG A 627 21.92 -13.45 29.20
N ARG A 628 23.24 -13.51 28.99
CA ARG A 628 24.21 -13.10 30.02
C ARG A 628 24.03 -11.64 30.43
N LEU A 629 23.85 -10.74 29.46
CA LEU A 629 23.64 -9.31 29.74
C LEU A 629 22.32 -9.06 30.47
N MET A 630 21.25 -9.79 30.12
CA MET A 630 19.98 -9.77 30.87
C MET A 630 20.18 -10.17 32.34
N GLU A 631 20.86 -11.29 32.58
CA GLU A 631 21.15 -11.80 33.93
C GLU A 631 22.02 -10.81 34.73
N GLU A 632 23.02 -10.21 34.09
CA GLU A 632 23.88 -9.16 34.69
C GLU A 632 23.08 -7.90 35.06
N ALA A 633 22.07 -7.53 34.26
CA ALA A 633 21.13 -6.45 34.53
C ALA A 633 20.04 -6.80 35.57
N GLY A 634 20.06 -8.02 36.10
CA GLY A 634 19.11 -8.49 37.12
C GLY A 634 17.77 -8.99 36.58
N ILE A 635 17.67 -9.24 35.27
CA ILE A 635 16.50 -9.85 34.64
C ILE A 635 16.62 -11.37 34.72
N ASP A 636 15.66 -12.01 35.39
CA ASP A 636 15.61 -13.47 35.52
C ASP A 636 15.00 -14.11 34.27
N ALA A 637 15.85 -14.60 33.37
CA ALA A 637 15.47 -15.21 32.09
C ALA A 637 14.58 -16.47 32.23
N GLU A 638 14.50 -17.07 33.43
CA GLU A 638 13.62 -18.23 33.68
C GLU A 638 12.22 -17.80 34.16
N ARG A 639 12.04 -16.52 34.48
CA ARG A 639 10.76 -15.95 34.96
C ARG A 639 10.13 -14.96 33.99
N ARG A 640 10.95 -14.33 33.15
CA ARG A 640 10.51 -13.30 32.20
C ARG A 640 10.50 -13.93 30.83
N SER A 641 9.42 -13.71 30.08
CA SER A 641 9.35 -14.18 28.70
C SER A 641 10.23 -13.29 27.82
N TRP A 642 11.07 -13.91 27.01
CA TRP A 642 11.94 -13.21 26.08
C TRP A 642 12.18 -14.06 24.83
N GLY A 643 12.57 -13.40 23.75
CA GLY A 643 12.69 -14.04 22.46
C GLY A 643 13.53 -13.25 21.49
N VAL A 644 13.50 -13.70 20.24
CA VAL A 644 14.29 -13.14 19.15
C VAL A 644 13.42 -12.86 17.94
N MET A 645 13.85 -11.88 17.16
CA MET A 645 13.28 -11.65 15.83
C MET A 645 14.02 -12.54 14.82
N ILE A 646 13.25 -13.32 14.05
CA ILE A 646 13.73 -14.14 12.94
C ILE A 646 13.60 -13.31 11.67
N GLU A 647 14.70 -12.67 11.32
CA GLU A 647 14.74 -11.68 10.24
C GLU A 647 15.95 -11.83 9.32
N THR A 648 16.79 -12.84 9.55
CA THR A 648 17.85 -13.23 8.62
C THR A 648 17.72 -14.71 8.24
N PRO A 649 18.15 -15.13 7.05
CA PRO A 649 18.22 -16.55 6.71
C PRO A 649 19.05 -17.35 7.73
N ALA A 650 20.12 -16.76 8.25
CA ALA A 650 20.95 -17.39 9.28
C ALA A 650 20.15 -17.67 10.57
N SER A 651 19.31 -16.73 10.99
CA SER A 651 18.44 -16.87 12.17
C SER A 651 17.42 -18.00 12.00
N ALA A 652 16.75 -18.07 10.85
CA ALA A 652 15.80 -19.14 10.54
C ALA A 652 16.49 -20.51 10.52
N LEU A 653 17.64 -20.62 9.84
CA LEU A 653 18.41 -21.86 9.74
C LEU A 653 19.06 -22.29 11.06
N SER A 654 19.25 -21.37 12.02
CA SER A 654 19.90 -21.64 13.31
C SER A 654 18.92 -21.69 14.48
N ILE A 655 17.61 -21.71 14.20
CA ILE A 655 16.56 -21.61 15.22
C ILE A 655 16.62 -22.72 16.27
N GLU A 656 16.95 -23.95 15.89
CA GLU A 656 17.07 -25.09 16.83
C GLU A 656 18.05 -24.76 17.96
N GLY A 657 19.24 -24.25 17.63
CA GLY A 657 20.24 -23.87 18.63
C GLY A 657 19.80 -22.68 19.49
N MET A 658 19.03 -21.76 18.94
CA MET A 658 18.47 -20.63 19.70
C MET A 658 17.36 -21.09 20.65
N ALA A 659 16.50 -22.01 20.21
CA ALA A 659 15.48 -22.67 21.04
C ALA A 659 16.14 -23.43 22.21
N GLU A 660 17.20 -24.21 21.95
CA GLU A 660 17.96 -24.91 22.99
C GLU A 660 18.66 -23.94 23.98
N ALA A 661 19.00 -22.73 23.55
CA ALA A 661 19.57 -21.70 24.41
C ALA A 661 18.53 -21.06 25.36
N GLY A 662 17.23 -21.33 25.14
CA GLY A 662 16.14 -21.03 26.06
C GLY A 662 15.35 -19.76 25.74
N ILE A 663 15.16 -19.42 24.46
CA ILE A 663 14.17 -18.41 24.06
C ILE A 663 12.75 -18.94 24.29
N ASP A 664 11.82 -18.07 24.68
CA ASP A 664 10.41 -18.44 24.86
C ASP A 664 9.59 -18.25 23.57
N PHE A 665 10.00 -17.32 22.71
CA PHE A 665 9.36 -17.09 21.42
C PHE A 665 10.33 -16.64 20.31
N ALA A 666 9.89 -16.84 19.07
CA ALA A 666 10.55 -16.42 17.85
C ALA A 666 9.56 -15.63 16.98
N SER A 667 9.90 -14.40 16.60
CA SER A 667 9.00 -13.55 15.82
C SER A 667 9.56 -13.21 14.46
N PHE A 668 8.87 -13.53 13.38
CA PHE A 668 9.29 -13.19 12.02
C PHE A 668 9.23 -11.69 11.77
N GLY A 669 10.38 -11.10 11.43
CA GLY A 669 10.48 -9.78 10.82
C GLY A 669 10.49 -9.93 9.30
N THR A 670 9.32 -10.11 8.66
CA THR A 670 9.27 -10.50 7.24
C THR A 670 9.87 -9.48 6.29
N ASN A 671 9.86 -8.20 6.66
CA ASN A 671 10.51 -7.15 5.88
C ASN A 671 11.99 -7.45 5.65
N ASP A 672 12.73 -7.72 6.71
CA ASP A 672 14.18 -7.96 6.65
C ASP A 672 14.48 -9.40 6.23
N LEU A 673 13.65 -10.37 6.67
CA LEU A 673 13.78 -11.76 6.22
C LEU A 673 13.66 -11.86 4.71
N THR A 674 12.70 -11.16 4.10
CA THR A 674 12.51 -11.13 2.65
C THR A 674 13.66 -10.41 1.96
N GLN A 675 14.05 -9.23 2.44
CA GLN A 675 15.19 -8.49 1.87
C GLN A 675 16.47 -9.32 1.83
N TYR A 676 16.78 -10.05 2.90
CA TYR A 676 18.01 -10.83 2.98
C TYR A 676 17.92 -12.20 2.30
N THR A 677 16.75 -12.83 2.30
CA THR A 677 16.54 -14.10 1.59
C THR A 677 16.62 -13.89 0.09
N LEU A 678 16.02 -12.82 -0.41
CA LEU A 678 15.98 -12.51 -1.85
C LEU A 678 17.13 -11.61 -2.31
N ALA A 679 17.93 -11.08 -1.37
CA ALA A 679 18.96 -10.08 -1.62
C ALA A 679 18.41 -8.84 -2.37
N VAL A 680 17.27 -8.34 -1.93
CA VAL A 680 16.55 -7.20 -2.53
C VAL A 680 16.47 -6.06 -1.51
N ASP A 681 16.81 -4.85 -1.94
CA ASP A 681 16.53 -3.62 -1.18
C ASP A 681 15.18 -3.06 -1.64
N ARG A 682 14.18 -3.11 -0.76
CA ARG A 682 12.82 -2.62 -1.05
C ARG A 682 12.74 -1.11 -1.27
N ASN A 683 13.74 -0.35 -0.80
CA ASN A 683 13.81 1.10 -1.00
C ASN A 683 14.49 1.47 -2.32
N ASN A 684 15.08 0.49 -3.02
CA ASN A 684 15.72 0.70 -4.31
C ASN A 684 14.72 0.38 -5.44
N GLY A 685 14.16 1.44 -6.05
CA GLY A 685 13.14 1.31 -7.10
C GLY A 685 13.55 0.48 -8.33
N ASN A 686 14.84 0.18 -8.52
CA ASN A 686 15.30 -0.70 -9.62
C ASN A 686 15.16 -2.19 -9.33
N VAL A 687 14.97 -2.58 -8.06
CA VAL A 687 14.88 -3.98 -7.62
C VAL A 687 13.73 -4.24 -6.67
N ALA A 688 13.05 -3.20 -6.19
CA ALA A 688 11.94 -3.30 -5.24
C ALA A 688 10.77 -4.16 -5.78
N ASP A 689 10.65 -4.29 -7.11
CA ASP A 689 9.68 -5.17 -7.77
C ASP A 689 9.92 -6.67 -7.52
N ARG A 690 11.13 -7.04 -7.07
CA ARG A 690 11.51 -8.41 -6.68
C ARG A 690 11.23 -8.71 -5.21
N PHE A 691 10.78 -7.72 -4.44
CA PHE A 691 10.43 -7.92 -3.03
C PHE A 691 9.08 -8.63 -2.93
N ASP A 692 9.10 -9.89 -2.49
CA ASP A 692 7.89 -10.68 -2.28
C ASP A 692 7.97 -11.47 -0.97
N GLU A 693 7.12 -11.10 -0.01
CA GLU A 693 7.03 -11.76 1.30
C GLU A 693 6.37 -13.15 1.22
N LEU A 694 5.67 -13.44 0.13
CA LEU A 694 5.07 -14.75 -0.17
C LEU A 694 5.97 -15.61 -1.05
N HIS A 695 7.21 -15.17 -1.30
CA HIS A 695 8.16 -15.95 -2.09
C HIS A 695 8.38 -17.33 -1.46
N PRO A 696 8.39 -18.43 -2.24
CA PRO A 696 8.51 -19.79 -1.71
C PRO A 696 9.70 -20.02 -0.77
N ALA A 697 10.86 -19.40 -1.05
CA ALA A 697 12.02 -19.48 -0.17
C ALA A 697 11.79 -18.80 1.20
N VAL A 698 11.03 -17.70 1.24
CA VAL A 698 10.68 -17.02 2.49
C VAL A 698 9.67 -17.84 3.28
N LEU A 699 8.65 -18.37 2.59
CA LEU A 699 7.64 -19.25 3.19
C LEU A 699 8.27 -20.53 3.75
N GLU A 700 9.19 -21.19 3.03
CA GLU A 700 9.92 -22.37 3.51
C GLU A 700 10.72 -22.06 4.79
N LEU A 701 11.38 -20.91 4.84
CA LEU A 701 12.09 -20.48 6.06
C LEU A 701 11.11 -20.28 7.22
N ILE A 702 9.96 -19.65 6.98
CA ILE A 702 8.91 -19.48 7.99
C ILE A 702 8.36 -20.84 8.45
N GLU A 703 7.98 -21.73 7.53
CA GLU A 703 7.43 -23.06 7.82
C GLU A 703 8.40 -23.91 8.64
N SER A 704 9.64 -24.05 8.16
CA SER A 704 10.70 -24.81 8.83
C SER A 704 11.01 -24.27 10.24
N THR A 705 10.96 -22.94 10.42
CA THR A 705 11.15 -22.29 11.72
C THR A 705 9.98 -22.57 12.65
N ILE A 706 8.72 -22.47 12.17
CA ILE A 706 7.53 -22.77 12.97
C ILE A 706 7.54 -24.23 13.45
N ASP A 707 7.86 -25.16 12.55
CA ASP A 707 7.91 -26.58 12.89
C ASP A 707 8.99 -26.88 13.92
N THR A 708 10.20 -26.33 13.74
CA THR A 708 11.30 -26.51 14.70
C THR A 708 10.98 -25.88 16.06
N CYS A 709 10.44 -24.66 16.09
CA CYS A 709 10.02 -24.02 17.33
C CYS A 709 8.97 -24.83 18.09
N ARG A 710 7.99 -25.41 17.37
CA ARG A 710 6.96 -26.26 17.97
C ARG A 710 7.53 -27.52 18.62
N GLU A 711 8.55 -28.13 18.04
CA GLU A 711 9.24 -29.28 18.64
C GLU A 711 9.95 -28.95 19.96
N HIS A 712 10.28 -27.68 20.18
CA HIS A 712 10.97 -27.16 21.36
C HIS A 712 10.06 -26.37 22.31
N ASP A 713 8.74 -26.39 22.11
CA ASP A 713 7.76 -25.61 22.89
C ASP A 713 8.06 -24.08 22.89
N VAL A 714 8.59 -23.56 21.78
CA VAL A 714 8.85 -22.13 21.55
C VAL A 714 7.70 -21.52 20.74
N ASP A 715 7.14 -20.40 21.21
CA ASP A 715 6.05 -19.73 20.52
C ASP A 715 6.54 -19.04 19.24
N THR A 716 5.71 -19.03 18.19
CA THR A 716 6.02 -18.31 16.96
C THR A 716 5.04 -17.17 16.69
N SER A 717 5.55 -16.09 16.12
CA SER A 717 4.72 -14.98 15.65
C SER A 717 5.24 -14.36 14.38
N ILE A 718 4.38 -13.63 13.67
CA ILE A 718 4.78 -12.69 12.63
C ILE A 718 4.53 -11.26 13.08
N CYS A 719 5.44 -10.34 12.74
CA CYS A 719 5.25 -8.91 12.94
C CYS A 719 5.51 -8.12 11.65
N GLY A 720 4.86 -6.97 11.53
CA GLY A 720 4.93 -6.13 10.33
C GLY A 720 3.72 -6.28 9.40
N GLN A 721 3.81 -5.64 8.23
CA GLN A 721 2.69 -5.45 7.31
C GLN A 721 2.17 -6.75 6.70
N ALA A 722 3.04 -7.75 6.50
CA ALA A 722 2.63 -9.07 6.01
C ALA A 722 1.58 -9.74 6.91
N GLY A 723 1.62 -9.51 8.23
CA GLY A 723 0.64 -10.04 9.18
C GLY A 723 -0.78 -9.56 8.92
N SER A 724 -0.95 -8.45 8.20
CA SER A 724 -2.24 -7.89 7.79
C SER A 724 -2.75 -8.45 6.45
N LYS A 725 -1.95 -9.24 5.72
CA LYS A 725 -2.31 -9.75 4.38
C LYS A 725 -3.05 -11.09 4.47
N PRO A 726 -4.27 -11.25 3.91
CA PRO A 726 -5.05 -12.48 4.03
C PRO A 726 -4.32 -13.76 3.61
N LYS A 727 -3.57 -13.75 2.49
CA LYS A 727 -2.80 -14.93 2.03
C LYS A 727 -1.73 -15.36 3.03
N MET A 728 -1.03 -14.40 3.64
CA MET A 728 -0.04 -14.68 4.68
C MET A 728 -0.72 -15.23 5.94
N VAL A 729 -1.85 -14.63 6.36
CA VAL A 729 -2.64 -15.12 7.50
C VAL A 729 -3.06 -16.58 7.28
N GLN A 730 -3.61 -16.90 6.09
CA GLN A 730 -3.98 -18.26 5.74
C GLN A 730 -2.80 -19.22 5.82
N HIS A 731 -1.66 -18.85 5.24
CA HIS A 731 -0.45 -19.67 5.27
C HIS A 731 -0.02 -19.94 6.71
N LEU A 732 0.16 -18.90 7.52
CA LEU A 732 0.62 -19.01 8.91
C LEU A 732 -0.32 -19.82 9.81
N VAL A 733 -1.64 -19.63 9.67
CA VAL A 733 -2.63 -20.41 10.44
C VAL A 733 -2.61 -21.88 10.02
N ASN A 734 -2.48 -22.18 8.73
CA ASN A 734 -2.33 -23.57 8.25
C ASN A 734 -1.05 -24.22 8.75
N THR A 735 0.06 -23.48 8.76
CA THR A 735 1.35 -23.93 9.27
C THR A 735 1.36 -24.07 10.78
N GLY A 736 0.47 -23.36 11.49
CA GLY A 736 0.23 -23.45 12.93
C GLY A 736 1.09 -22.50 13.76
N VAL A 737 1.18 -21.23 13.32
CA VAL A 737 1.79 -20.14 14.10
C VAL A 737 1.04 -19.90 15.42
N SER A 738 1.75 -19.50 16.49
CA SER A 738 1.10 -19.17 17.77
C SER A 738 0.31 -17.86 17.72
N SER A 739 0.87 -16.83 17.07
CA SER A 739 0.20 -15.50 16.99
C SER A 739 0.55 -14.70 15.73
N ILE A 740 -0.35 -13.80 15.32
CA ILE A 740 -0.18 -12.90 14.18
C ILE A 740 -0.33 -11.46 14.65
N SER A 741 0.65 -10.59 14.37
CA SER A 741 0.60 -9.17 14.74
C SER A 741 0.27 -8.30 13.52
N ALA A 742 -0.93 -7.72 13.52
CA ALA A 742 -1.45 -6.89 12.44
C ALA A 742 -1.33 -5.40 12.74
N ASN A 743 -1.58 -4.54 11.75
CA ASN A 743 -1.77 -3.11 12.00
C ASN A 743 -3.06 -2.86 12.78
N ILE A 744 -3.14 -1.69 13.42
CA ILE A 744 -4.29 -1.29 14.26
C ILE A 744 -5.62 -1.37 13.48
N ASP A 745 -5.64 -0.92 12.23
CA ASP A 745 -6.80 -0.93 11.35
C ASP A 745 -7.18 -2.35 10.86
N ALA A 746 -6.20 -3.22 10.67
CA ALA A 746 -6.40 -4.58 10.14
C ALA A 746 -6.68 -5.66 11.19
N VAL A 747 -6.63 -5.37 12.50
CA VAL A 747 -6.78 -6.38 13.58
C VAL A 747 -8.05 -7.21 13.41
N ARG A 748 -9.19 -6.56 13.11
CA ARG A 748 -10.48 -7.27 12.98
C ARG A 748 -10.51 -8.19 11.78
N ASP A 749 -10.01 -7.73 10.64
CA ASP A 749 -9.99 -8.53 9.42
C ASP A 749 -9.13 -9.78 9.59
N VAL A 750 -7.97 -9.64 10.24
CA VAL A 750 -7.09 -10.76 10.57
C VAL A 750 -7.76 -11.72 11.56
N GLN A 751 -8.49 -11.23 12.56
CA GLN A 751 -9.27 -12.06 13.48
C GLN A 751 -10.35 -12.89 12.75
N HIS A 752 -11.05 -12.29 11.79
CA HIS A 752 -12.06 -12.97 10.99
C HIS A 752 -11.44 -14.02 10.06
N GLU A 753 -10.34 -13.67 9.38
CA GLU A 753 -9.66 -14.58 8.47
C GLU A 753 -9.03 -15.77 9.21
N ALA A 754 -8.37 -15.54 10.34
CA ALA A 754 -7.82 -16.61 11.17
C ALA A 754 -8.92 -17.59 11.62
N LYS A 755 -10.06 -17.08 12.10
CA LYS A 755 -11.22 -17.92 12.46
C LYS A 755 -11.73 -18.73 11.26
N ARG A 756 -11.82 -18.13 10.07
CA ARG A 756 -12.29 -18.81 8.87
C ARG A 756 -11.38 -19.99 8.51
N VAL A 757 -10.07 -19.80 8.57
CA VAL A 757 -9.07 -20.84 8.26
C VAL A 757 -9.10 -21.95 9.30
N GLU A 758 -9.14 -21.62 10.59
CA GLU A 758 -9.25 -22.62 11.66
C GLU A 758 -10.54 -23.44 11.55
N GLN A 759 -11.68 -22.82 11.22
CA GLN A 759 -12.92 -23.54 10.98
C GLN A 759 -12.81 -24.50 9.80
N LYS A 760 -12.13 -24.10 8.72
CA LYS A 760 -11.85 -24.98 7.58
C LYS A 760 -11.00 -26.18 8.00
N LEU A 761 -9.92 -25.95 8.75
CA LEU A 761 -9.05 -27.02 9.28
C LEU A 761 -9.81 -28.00 10.18
N LEU A 762 -10.69 -27.49 11.05
CA LEU A 762 -11.56 -28.33 11.88
C LEU A 762 -12.51 -29.18 11.04
N LEU A 763 -13.17 -28.58 10.04
CA LEU A 763 -14.07 -29.29 9.13
C LEU A 763 -13.33 -30.37 8.32
N ASP A 764 -12.12 -30.07 7.85
CA ASP A 764 -11.30 -31.01 7.11
C ASP A 764 -10.75 -32.13 7.99
N SER A 765 -10.49 -31.89 9.28
CA SER A 765 -10.10 -32.95 10.25
C SER A 765 -11.22 -33.95 10.55
N ILE A 766 -12.49 -33.55 10.31
CA ILE A 766 -13.68 -34.38 10.53
C ILE A 766 -14.06 -35.17 9.27
N ARG A 767 -13.66 -34.70 8.09
CA ARG A 767 -13.89 -35.35 6.79
C ARG A 767 -12.90 -36.49 6.56
#